data_AF-A0A5C7L1L9-F1
#
_entry.id   AF-A0A5C7L1L9-F1
#
_cell.length_a   1.000
_cell.length_b   1.000
_cell.length_c   1.000
_cell.angle_alpha   90.00
_cell.angle_beta   90.00
_cell.angle_gamma   90.00
#
_symmetry.space_group_name_H-M   'P 1'
#
loop_
_entity.id
_entity.type
_entity.pdbx_description
1 polymer ?
#
loop_
_entity_poly.entity_id
_entity_poly.type
_entity_poly.pdbx_seq_one_letter_code
_entity_poly.pdbx_strand_id
1 'polypeptide(L)'
;MSARNREWLRTFLRLGARAEKDGIPIADVERQEDTVIRALDMLDDRPGIVLADEVGMGKTYEALGIAAAARHSNRRSRIVVVTPGPDLNTKWFSEFSRFREMYDFGDDVVAVSSLAEFVHTIRKHPVVVAPVTMFQSGRGSGAQTFLLSLYFHWKQLHGHTANAIMARFRDGAHDRVDVRTEKFLDAFTLDQLEPHLQAAFRRGRSGGAAGLDDLYDAAGLQAFDNQDAVRAALYRARFVLTGKLMPMLDLLIVDEAHKLKNPGSLRTDAMRRVFHRRFRKALFLTATPFQLDVAELREVFRIFAGAEDAPKDLESQVEELLAAVADYQAQYEAFQQTWCALDPAVAAEFRTLYDNQPTALEAIEVPSLQLITKQVAALKALKTQAIEPGFRKWMIRSLREDKRTYRAHLRRPILAAGAGAFPFLIYERFIAELFRRQRQTHKAAVEINMVSSFAAARQGTILSTTDGIPAEAEVYRQLLREVLGDIEMCGHDHPKISDAITDALDAADRGEKTLIFCSRVATLEQLRRELDATWESRILERWQRVYPGTGATDIFDTREDDDKRQRGRHSLLQARFHRPQDALYLALREPYLRTIVSTAEWALAHLPAVVEEANRILAGLRLGKTSAERLDYQVARRCVEQAAARLSASAGAIPAAERDAVDHLLNVDYVKLGLDLAHDEFENDSIGTEAPQWHITERVAQTVVGTPGSIWERHTDLLGALSPVLRVRVVEQLARYLTYKQVPFLADLLTEAKAAGAPLDPVESSSVLDLMPTFWESAPGRRWLEQIGAFLRYFLQRDPRQQLEILDGPIKTGDFARHTRDGESRERLREAFNTPLYPMILIANEVMQEGLDLHKHCRRIVHHDLVWNPAQVEQRIGRIDRLGSLTSRLRKNGSDITLDVLYPVIRGTIDERLFRTVKTREKWLEFLLGAPPNFSDYSFTDEVPPPLPEKLSADLAVDLGPR
;
A
#
# COMPACT_ATOMS: atom_id res chain seq x y z
N MET A 1 -3.28 -12.91 -34.98
CA MET A 1 -4.25 -11.81 -35.29
C MET A 1 -4.01 -11.22 -36.69
N SER A 2 -5.02 -10.65 -37.39
CA SER A 2 -4.81 -9.98 -38.68
C SER A 2 -4.07 -8.64 -38.51
N ALA A 3 -3.36 -8.14 -39.55
CA ALA A 3 -2.68 -6.84 -39.49
C ALA A 3 -3.63 -5.68 -39.13
N ARG A 4 -4.87 -5.75 -39.64
CA ARG A 4 -5.96 -4.81 -39.33
C ARG A 4 -6.37 -4.83 -37.84
N ASN A 5 -6.31 -5.99 -37.19
CA ASN A 5 -6.62 -6.09 -35.76
C ASN A 5 -5.48 -5.52 -34.89
N ARG A 6 -4.22 -5.62 -35.33
CA ARG A 6 -3.09 -4.99 -34.65
C ARG A 6 -3.12 -3.46 -34.79
N GLU A 7 -3.51 -2.95 -35.96
CA GLU A 7 -3.71 -1.52 -36.19
C GLU A 7 -4.89 -0.96 -35.39
N TRP A 8 -6.00 -1.73 -35.31
CA TRP A 8 -7.09 -1.43 -34.39
C TRP A 8 -6.59 -1.38 -32.95
N LEU A 9 -5.84 -2.38 -32.47
CA LEU A 9 -5.30 -2.39 -31.12
C LEU A 9 -4.42 -1.19 -30.81
N ARG A 10 -3.50 -0.81 -31.71
CA ARG A 10 -2.69 0.41 -31.53
C ARG A 10 -3.56 1.68 -31.45
N THR A 11 -4.60 1.75 -32.27
CA THR A 11 -5.51 2.92 -32.28
C THR A 11 -6.45 2.94 -31.07
N PHE A 12 -6.88 1.76 -30.62
CA PHE A 12 -7.82 1.55 -29.52
C PHE A 12 -7.14 1.69 -28.17
N LEU A 13 -5.94 1.10 -28.01
CA LEU A 13 -5.23 1.11 -26.74
C LEU A 13 -4.87 2.53 -26.35
N ARG A 14 -4.43 3.39 -27.30
CA ARG A 14 -4.11 4.84 -27.17
C ARG A 14 -4.22 5.33 -25.73
N LEU A 15 -3.35 4.83 -24.84
CA LEU A 15 -3.53 5.02 -23.39
C LEU A 15 -3.25 6.50 -23.00
N GLY A 16 -2.93 7.35 -23.99
CA GLY A 16 -2.61 8.77 -23.90
C GLY A 16 -3.73 9.66 -23.34
N ALA A 17 -5.02 9.36 -23.57
CA ALA A 17 -6.11 10.15 -22.97
C ALA A 17 -6.06 10.12 -21.42
N ARG A 18 -5.43 9.09 -20.86
CA ARG A 18 -5.16 8.94 -19.43
C ARG A 18 -3.78 9.46 -19.01
N ALA A 19 -2.78 9.47 -19.90
CA ALA A 19 -1.45 10.00 -19.62
C ALA A 19 -1.52 11.45 -19.11
N GLU A 20 -2.36 12.28 -19.73
CA GLU A 20 -2.62 13.66 -19.29
C GLU A 20 -3.38 13.72 -17.96
N LYS A 21 -4.42 12.89 -17.78
CA LYS A 21 -5.27 12.86 -16.57
C LYS A 21 -4.53 12.36 -15.32
N ASP A 22 -3.70 11.33 -15.47
CA ASP A 22 -3.02 10.62 -14.38
C ASP A 22 -1.54 11.02 -14.23
N GLY A 23 -1.02 11.88 -15.13
CA GLY A 23 0.37 12.35 -15.12
C GLY A 23 1.41 11.28 -15.46
N ILE A 24 1.03 10.27 -16.24
CA ILE A 24 1.89 9.14 -16.66
C ILE A 24 2.69 9.55 -17.90
N PRO A 25 4.02 9.30 -17.97
CA PRO A 25 4.80 9.52 -19.19
C PRO A 25 4.23 8.84 -20.42
N ILE A 26 4.30 9.51 -21.58
CA ILE A 26 3.88 8.92 -22.87
C ILE A 26 4.72 7.68 -23.20
N ALA A 27 6.03 7.70 -22.92
CA ALA A 27 6.90 6.54 -23.13
C ALA A 27 6.44 5.30 -22.33
N ASP A 28 5.94 5.47 -21.10
CA ASP A 28 5.41 4.37 -20.30
C ASP A 28 4.12 3.79 -20.91
N VAL A 29 3.30 4.65 -21.53
CA VAL A 29 2.10 4.25 -22.26
C VAL A 29 2.47 3.45 -23.51
N GLU A 30 3.38 3.95 -24.34
CA GLU A 30 3.84 3.26 -25.55
C GLU A 30 4.42 1.87 -25.22
N ARG A 31 5.19 1.78 -24.13
CA ARG A 31 5.72 0.52 -23.62
C ARG A 31 4.61 -0.46 -23.19
N GLN A 32 3.54 0.02 -22.54
CA GLN A 32 2.37 -0.81 -22.20
C GLN A 32 1.70 -1.33 -23.47
N GLU A 33 1.57 -0.51 -24.52
CA GLU A 33 1.00 -0.91 -25.80
C GLU A 33 1.85 -2.00 -26.49
N ASP A 34 3.17 -1.81 -26.56
CA ASP A 34 4.10 -2.80 -27.10
C ASP A 34 4.01 -4.13 -26.33
N THR A 35 3.88 -4.06 -24.99
CA THR A 35 3.70 -5.25 -24.13
C THR A 35 2.43 -6.01 -24.45
N VAL A 36 1.31 -5.32 -24.63
CA VAL A 36 0.02 -5.95 -25.00
C VAL A 36 0.11 -6.61 -26.37
N ILE A 37 0.71 -5.94 -27.35
CA ILE A 37 0.87 -6.49 -28.71
C ILE A 37 1.73 -7.75 -28.69
N ARG A 38 2.88 -7.67 -28.03
CA ARG A 38 3.79 -8.83 -27.88
C ARG A 38 3.12 -9.99 -27.18
N ALA A 39 2.36 -9.71 -26.11
CA ALA A 39 1.61 -10.71 -25.37
C ALA A 39 0.60 -11.45 -26.24
N LEU A 40 -0.15 -10.73 -27.06
CA LEU A 40 -1.13 -11.32 -27.97
C LEU A 40 -0.48 -12.17 -29.05
N ASP A 41 0.65 -11.73 -29.60
CA ASP A 41 1.43 -12.50 -30.58
C ASP A 41 1.96 -13.81 -29.97
N MET A 42 2.46 -13.77 -28.74
CA MET A 42 2.89 -14.98 -28.04
C MET A 42 1.71 -15.91 -27.72
N LEU A 43 0.55 -15.35 -27.36
CA LEU A 43 -0.66 -16.12 -27.08
C LEU A 43 -1.27 -16.76 -28.33
N ASP A 44 -0.93 -16.35 -29.56
CA ASP A 44 -1.36 -17.07 -30.76
C ASP A 44 -0.78 -18.51 -30.75
N ASP A 45 0.52 -18.65 -30.45
CA ASP A 45 1.26 -19.93 -30.54
C ASP A 45 1.44 -20.67 -29.20
N ARG A 46 1.16 -20.02 -28.06
CA ARG A 46 1.40 -20.60 -26.73
C ARG A 46 0.12 -20.77 -25.91
N PRO A 47 0.05 -21.77 -25.02
CA PRO A 47 -1.07 -21.96 -24.10
C PRO A 47 -1.12 -20.91 -22.98
N GLY A 48 -0.02 -20.20 -22.72
CA GLY A 48 -0.01 -19.13 -21.75
C GLY A 48 1.31 -18.38 -21.70
N ILE A 49 1.27 -17.21 -21.05
CA ILE A 49 2.42 -16.31 -20.87
C ILE A 49 2.43 -15.71 -19.47
N VAL A 50 3.59 -15.19 -19.05
CA VAL A 50 3.81 -14.47 -17.81
C VAL A 50 4.16 -13.01 -18.13
N LEU A 51 3.34 -12.07 -17.67
CA LEU A 51 3.70 -10.66 -17.61
C LEU A 51 4.45 -10.41 -16.30
N ALA A 52 5.76 -10.28 -16.44
CA ALA A 52 6.71 -10.18 -15.35
C ALA A 52 7.26 -8.78 -15.12
N ASP A 53 6.62 -7.74 -15.67
CA ASP A 53 6.97 -6.34 -15.47
C ASP A 53 7.17 -5.98 -13.99
N GLU A 54 8.05 -5.02 -13.71
CA GLU A 54 8.30 -4.59 -12.33
C GLU A 54 7.04 -4.07 -11.64
N VAL A 55 7.08 -4.03 -10.29
CA VAL A 55 5.94 -3.57 -9.49
C VAL A 55 5.61 -2.13 -9.89
N GLY A 56 4.32 -1.84 -10.08
CA GLY A 56 3.84 -0.50 -10.39
C GLY A 56 3.94 -0.05 -11.86
N MET A 57 4.39 -0.91 -12.79
CA MET A 57 4.50 -0.54 -14.22
C MET A 57 3.18 -0.61 -15.02
N GLY A 58 2.12 -1.20 -14.46
CA GLY A 58 0.79 -1.22 -15.11
C GLY A 58 0.29 -2.57 -15.63
N LYS A 59 0.84 -3.69 -15.13
CA LYS A 59 0.39 -5.07 -15.47
C LYS A 59 -1.14 -5.27 -15.51
N THR A 60 -1.88 -4.68 -14.56
CA THR A 60 -3.35 -4.77 -14.56
C THR A 60 -3.96 -4.14 -15.81
N TYR A 61 -3.43 -3.00 -16.26
CA TYR A 61 -3.87 -2.33 -17.49
C TYR A 61 -3.47 -3.12 -18.74
N GLU A 62 -2.24 -3.65 -18.78
CA GLU A 62 -1.80 -4.53 -19.87
C GLU A 62 -2.72 -5.76 -19.98
N ALA A 63 -3.07 -6.37 -18.85
CA ALA A 63 -4.01 -7.48 -18.79
C ALA A 63 -5.43 -7.12 -19.25
N LEU A 64 -5.93 -5.93 -18.90
CA LEU A 64 -7.21 -5.42 -19.39
C LEU A 64 -7.18 -5.20 -20.92
N GLY A 65 -6.07 -4.69 -21.46
CA GLY A 65 -5.86 -4.57 -22.91
C GLY A 65 -5.92 -5.92 -23.63
N ILE A 66 -5.28 -6.95 -23.07
CA ILE A 66 -5.34 -8.33 -23.59
C ILE A 66 -6.77 -8.90 -23.49
N ALA A 67 -7.47 -8.67 -22.37
CA ALA A 67 -8.85 -9.10 -22.19
C ALA A 67 -9.80 -8.42 -23.19
N ALA A 68 -9.62 -7.12 -23.44
CA ALA A 68 -10.38 -6.37 -24.44
C ALA A 68 -10.12 -6.90 -25.85
N ALA A 69 -8.86 -7.21 -26.19
CA ALA A 69 -8.50 -7.80 -27.48
C ALA A 69 -9.17 -9.16 -27.72
N ALA A 70 -9.23 -10.01 -26.68
CA ALA A 70 -9.90 -11.30 -26.74
C ALA A 70 -11.41 -11.14 -26.98
N ARG A 71 -12.06 -10.23 -26.24
CA ARG A 71 -13.50 -9.91 -26.39
C ARG A 71 -13.83 -9.26 -27.73
N HIS A 72 -12.95 -8.41 -28.25
CA HIS A 72 -13.11 -7.77 -29.55
C HIS A 72 -13.05 -8.80 -30.68
N SER A 73 -12.09 -9.71 -30.60
CA SER A 73 -11.94 -10.80 -31.58
C SER A 73 -13.11 -11.79 -31.52
N ASN A 74 -13.65 -12.04 -30.32
CA ASN A 74 -14.83 -12.87 -30.14
C ASN A 74 -15.71 -12.36 -28.98
N ARG A 75 -16.87 -11.77 -29.32
CA ARG A 75 -17.86 -11.27 -28.35
C ARG A 75 -18.53 -12.36 -27.50
N ARG A 76 -18.19 -13.63 -27.67
CA ARG A 76 -18.61 -14.73 -26.78
C ARG A 76 -17.48 -15.22 -25.88
N SER A 77 -16.29 -14.62 -25.96
CA SER A 77 -15.14 -15.06 -25.17
C SER A 77 -15.44 -14.98 -23.68
N ARG A 78 -15.15 -16.08 -22.98
CA ARG A 78 -15.25 -16.18 -21.52
C ARG A 78 -13.90 -15.94 -20.88
N ILE A 79 -13.84 -14.99 -19.97
CA ILE A 79 -12.64 -14.55 -19.26
C ILE A 79 -12.86 -14.73 -17.76
N VAL A 80 -11.89 -15.34 -17.09
CA VAL A 80 -11.85 -15.40 -15.63
C VAL A 80 -10.60 -14.72 -15.13
N VAL A 81 -10.76 -13.82 -14.17
CA VAL A 81 -9.65 -13.20 -13.44
C VAL A 81 -9.61 -13.80 -12.04
N VAL A 82 -8.53 -14.52 -11.73
CA VAL A 82 -8.27 -15.06 -10.40
C VAL A 82 -7.39 -14.10 -9.63
N THR A 83 -7.91 -13.54 -8.53
CA THR A 83 -7.19 -12.62 -7.65
C THR A 83 -6.69 -13.33 -6.39
N PRO A 84 -5.67 -12.84 -5.68
CA PRO A 84 -5.15 -13.51 -4.50
C PRO A 84 -6.09 -13.46 -3.28
N GLY A 85 -7.07 -12.55 -3.26
CA GLY A 85 -8.01 -12.38 -2.16
C GLY A 85 -9.08 -11.33 -2.47
N PRO A 86 -10.10 -11.19 -1.60
CA PRO A 86 -11.27 -10.34 -1.86
C PRO A 86 -10.96 -8.86 -2.10
N ASP A 87 -9.96 -8.29 -1.43
CA ASP A 87 -9.61 -6.86 -1.58
C ASP A 87 -9.12 -6.54 -2.99
N LEU A 88 -8.25 -7.39 -3.55
CA LEU A 88 -7.81 -7.27 -4.94
C LEU A 88 -8.96 -7.55 -5.92
N ASN A 89 -9.92 -8.38 -5.55
CA ASN A 89 -11.13 -8.62 -6.33
C ASN A 89 -11.93 -7.33 -6.55
N THR A 90 -12.15 -6.57 -5.48
CA THR A 90 -12.82 -5.25 -5.54
C THR A 90 -12.01 -4.25 -6.37
N LYS A 91 -10.68 -4.26 -6.22
CA LYS A 91 -9.80 -3.41 -7.04
C LYS A 91 -9.95 -3.72 -8.53
N TRP A 92 -9.86 -4.98 -8.92
CA TRP A 92 -10.05 -5.41 -10.31
C TRP A 92 -11.42 -4.98 -10.87
N PHE A 93 -12.49 -5.15 -10.10
CA PHE A 93 -13.83 -4.70 -10.50
C PHE A 93 -13.89 -3.18 -10.74
N SER A 94 -13.23 -2.38 -9.89
CA SER A 94 -13.11 -0.94 -10.07
C SER A 94 -12.29 -0.58 -11.31
N GLU A 95 -11.19 -1.30 -11.57
CA GLU A 95 -10.35 -1.06 -12.76
C GLU A 95 -11.10 -1.41 -14.06
N PHE A 96 -11.88 -2.50 -14.10
CA PHE A 96 -12.77 -2.78 -15.24
C PHE A 96 -13.76 -1.64 -15.47
N SER A 97 -14.34 -1.10 -14.40
CA SER A 97 -15.29 0.02 -14.46
C SER A 97 -14.65 1.30 -14.99
N ARG A 98 -13.41 1.60 -14.56
CA ARG A 98 -12.60 2.73 -15.08
C ARG A 98 -12.18 2.54 -16.53
N PHE A 99 -11.88 1.30 -16.91
CA PHE A 99 -11.48 0.95 -18.27
C PHE A 99 -12.63 1.07 -19.29
N ARG A 100 -13.89 1.24 -18.84
CA ARG A 100 -15.06 1.41 -19.73
C ARG A 100 -14.94 2.61 -20.66
N GLU A 101 -14.21 3.66 -20.27
CA GLU A 101 -13.94 4.81 -21.14
C GLU A 101 -13.16 4.41 -22.41
N MET A 102 -12.36 3.34 -22.34
CA MET A 102 -11.59 2.80 -23.47
C MET A 102 -12.34 1.65 -24.15
N TYR A 103 -12.80 0.66 -23.38
CA TYR A 103 -13.57 -0.49 -23.88
C TYR A 103 -14.73 -0.80 -22.97
N ASP A 104 -15.95 -0.67 -23.49
CA ASP A 104 -17.12 -1.13 -22.77
C ASP A 104 -17.16 -2.65 -22.82
N PHE A 105 -16.79 -3.29 -21.71
CA PHE A 105 -17.05 -4.69 -21.50
C PHE A 105 -18.57 -4.98 -21.43
N GLY A 106 -19.42 -3.96 -21.23
CA GLY A 106 -20.86 -4.08 -20.95
C GLY A 106 -21.13 -4.33 -19.45
N ASP A 107 -22.38 -4.65 -19.07
CA ASP A 107 -22.75 -5.14 -17.72
C ASP A 107 -22.29 -6.61 -17.47
N ASP A 108 -21.22 -6.99 -18.17
CA ASP A 108 -20.72 -8.36 -18.35
C ASP A 108 -19.73 -8.79 -17.25
N VAL A 109 -19.28 -7.86 -16.40
CA VAL A 109 -18.26 -8.08 -15.38
C VAL A 109 -18.91 -8.29 -14.02
N VAL A 110 -18.64 -9.43 -13.39
CA VAL A 110 -19.17 -9.73 -12.05
C VAL A 110 -18.03 -10.19 -11.14
N ALA A 111 -17.93 -9.59 -9.96
CA ALA A 111 -17.03 -10.03 -8.90
C ALA A 111 -17.76 -10.97 -7.94
N VAL A 112 -17.17 -12.14 -7.68
CA VAL A 112 -17.75 -13.17 -6.79
C VAL A 112 -16.87 -13.41 -5.58
N SER A 113 -17.43 -13.95 -4.50
CA SER A 113 -16.73 -14.18 -3.23
C SER A 113 -16.59 -15.65 -2.85
N SER A 114 -17.48 -16.52 -3.37
CA SER A 114 -17.55 -17.94 -3.01
C SER A 114 -17.50 -18.84 -4.24
N LEU A 115 -17.18 -20.13 -4.03
CA LEU A 115 -17.13 -21.09 -5.14
C LEU A 115 -18.52 -21.37 -5.75
N ALA A 116 -19.57 -21.41 -4.93
CA ALA A 116 -20.94 -21.64 -5.41
C ALA A 116 -21.41 -20.50 -6.32
N GLU A 117 -21.18 -19.25 -5.87
CA GLU A 117 -21.43 -18.05 -6.66
C GLU A 117 -20.63 -18.06 -7.96
N PHE A 118 -19.32 -18.37 -7.90
CA PHE A 118 -18.46 -18.48 -9.09
C PHE A 118 -19.03 -19.45 -10.14
N VAL A 119 -19.41 -20.66 -9.70
CA VAL A 119 -19.97 -21.70 -10.57
C VAL A 119 -21.28 -21.26 -11.22
N HIS A 120 -22.11 -20.50 -10.51
CA HIS A 120 -23.35 -19.96 -11.06
C HIS A 120 -23.07 -18.84 -12.09
N THR A 121 -22.24 -17.87 -11.70
CA THR A 121 -21.97 -16.65 -12.43
C THR A 121 -21.21 -16.91 -13.74
N ILE A 122 -20.24 -17.81 -13.75
CA ILE A 122 -19.40 -18.13 -14.93
C ILE A 122 -20.19 -18.66 -16.13
N ARG A 123 -21.40 -19.20 -15.89
CA ARG A 123 -22.29 -19.67 -16.97
C ARG A 123 -23.01 -18.53 -17.65
N LYS A 124 -23.34 -17.48 -16.90
CA LYS A 124 -24.20 -16.36 -17.32
C LYS A 124 -23.40 -15.14 -17.79
N HIS A 125 -22.27 -14.87 -17.14
CA HIS A 125 -21.47 -13.68 -17.39
C HIS A 125 -20.17 -14.05 -18.12
N PRO A 126 -19.77 -13.27 -19.14
CA PRO A 126 -18.57 -13.57 -19.90
C PRO A 126 -17.29 -13.12 -19.20
N VAL A 127 -17.34 -12.23 -18.20
CA VAL A 127 -16.17 -11.83 -17.41
C VAL A 127 -16.46 -12.01 -15.92
N VAL A 128 -15.69 -12.87 -15.26
CA VAL A 128 -15.84 -13.14 -13.81
C VAL A 128 -14.54 -12.90 -13.08
N VAL A 129 -14.59 -12.07 -12.03
CA VAL A 129 -13.45 -11.81 -11.13
C VAL A 129 -13.68 -12.58 -9.84
N ALA A 130 -12.76 -13.47 -9.47
CA ALA A 130 -12.92 -14.37 -8.34
C ALA A 130 -11.62 -14.49 -7.52
N PRO A 131 -11.69 -14.50 -6.18
CA PRO A 131 -10.52 -14.68 -5.34
C PRO A 131 -10.13 -16.15 -5.25
N VAL A 132 -8.84 -16.49 -5.27
CA VAL A 132 -8.33 -17.85 -5.05
C VAL A 132 -8.73 -18.41 -3.68
N THR A 133 -9.02 -17.54 -2.72
CA THR A 133 -9.55 -17.92 -1.41
C THR A 133 -10.95 -18.53 -1.49
N MET A 134 -11.67 -18.41 -2.62
CA MET A 134 -12.94 -19.11 -2.84
C MET A 134 -12.79 -20.63 -2.73
N PHE A 135 -11.61 -21.18 -3.04
CA PHE A 135 -11.33 -22.61 -2.88
C PHE A 135 -11.08 -23.01 -1.42
N GLN A 136 -10.81 -22.02 -0.55
CA GLN A 136 -10.68 -22.21 0.90
C GLN A 136 -12.04 -22.06 1.60
N SER A 137 -12.98 -21.29 1.01
CA SER A 137 -14.37 -21.23 1.44
C SER A 137 -15.00 -22.63 1.33
N GLY A 138 -15.79 -23.06 2.33
CA GLY A 138 -16.26 -24.45 2.44
C GLY A 138 -15.48 -25.33 3.43
N ARG A 139 -14.84 -24.72 4.45
CA ARG A 139 -14.58 -25.41 5.73
C ARG A 139 -15.87 -25.80 6.47
N GLY A 140 -17.03 -25.27 6.06
CA GLY A 140 -18.33 -25.57 6.64
C GLY A 140 -18.83 -26.99 6.34
N SER A 141 -19.55 -27.55 7.31
CA SER A 141 -20.06 -28.92 7.35
C SER A 141 -20.94 -29.31 6.16
N GLY A 142 -21.69 -28.38 5.55
CA GLY A 142 -22.66 -28.69 4.48
C GLY A 142 -22.07 -29.33 3.21
N ALA A 143 -21.02 -28.76 2.62
CA ALA A 143 -20.43 -29.29 1.38
C ALA A 143 -19.67 -30.61 1.60
N GLN A 144 -19.05 -30.79 2.76
CA GLN A 144 -18.40 -32.05 3.14
C GLN A 144 -19.44 -33.16 3.35
N THR A 145 -20.55 -32.82 4.01
CA THR A 145 -21.70 -33.71 4.22
C THR A 145 -22.29 -34.14 2.89
N PHE A 146 -22.49 -33.20 1.94
CA PHE A 146 -22.97 -33.53 0.60
C PHE A 146 -22.04 -34.50 -0.14
N LEU A 147 -20.73 -34.23 -0.16
CA LEU A 147 -19.76 -35.08 -0.86
C LEU A 147 -19.61 -36.47 -0.23
N LEU A 148 -19.70 -36.58 1.11
CA LEU A 148 -19.74 -37.87 1.80
C LEU A 148 -21.03 -38.63 1.48
N SER A 149 -22.19 -37.97 1.53
CA SER A 149 -23.47 -38.56 1.11
C SER A 149 -23.43 -39.02 -0.35
N LEU A 150 -22.79 -38.25 -1.24
CA LEU A 150 -22.63 -38.58 -2.65
C LEU A 150 -21.73 -39.82 -2.83
N TYR A 151 -20.65 -39.93 -2.06
CA TYR A 151 -19.79 -41.12 -2.06
C TYR A 151 -20.54 -42.36 -1.55
N PHE A 152 -21.29 -42.25 -0.46
CA PHE A 152 -22.10 -43.36 0.06
C PHE A 152 -23.20 -43.78 -0.89
N HIS A 153 -23.82 -42.83 -1.58
CA HIS A 153 -24.77 -43.11 -2.64
C HIS A 153 -24.10 -43.89 -3.78
N TRP A 154 -22.95 -43.44 -4.27
CA TRP A 154 -22.20 -44.09 -5.35
C TRP A 154 -21.74 -45.51 -5.00
N LYS A 155 -21.31 -45.74 -3.76
CA LYS A 155 -20.85 -47.05 -3.27
C LYS A 155 -21.96 -47.92 -2.68
N GLN A 156 -23.21 -47.44 -2.69
CA GLN A 156 -24.36 -48.13 -2.09
C GLN A 156 -24.13 -48.50 -0.61
N LEU A 157 -23.41 -47.64 0.12
CA LEU A 157 -23.16 -47.80 1.55
C LEU A 157 -24.36 -47.27 2.35
N HIS A 158 -25.11 -48.15 2.99
CA HIS A 158 -26.34 -47.81 3.71
C HIS A 158 -26.31 -48.34 5.16
N GLY A 159 -27.16 -47.78 6.04
CA GLY A 159 -27.37 -48.28 7.41
C GLY A 159 -26.51 -47.62 8.50
N HIS A 160 -26.24 -48.36 9.59
CA HIS A 160 -25.57 -47.86 10.80
C HIS A 160 -24.15 -47.33 10.54
N THR A 161 -23.42 -47.94 9.61
CA THR A 161 -22.03 -47.63 9.30
C THR A 161 -21.85 -46.26 8.63
N ALA A 162 -22.66 -45.94 7.62
CA ALA A 162 -22.65 -44.62 6.99
C ALA A 162 -23.08 -43.53 7.99
N ASN A 163 -24.05 -43.83 8.86
CA ASN A 163 -24.47 -42.93 9.93
C ASN A 163 -23.33 -42.68 10.95
N ALA A 164 -22.56 -43.71 11.31
CA ALA A 164 -21.43 -43.59 12.24
C ALA A 164 -20.28 -42.74 11.67
N ILE A 165 -19.97 -42.89 10.38
CA ILE A 165 -18.98 -42.02 9.71
C ILE A 165 -19.51 -40.60 9.61
N MET A 166 -20.76 -40.41 9.16
CA MET A 166 -21.36 -39.07 9.05
C MET A 166 -21.40 -38.32 10.38
N ALA A 167 -21.69 -39.01 11.50
CA ALA A 167 -21.72 -38.41 12.82
C ALA A 167 -20.37 -37.76 13.22
N ARG A 168 -19.25 -38.27 12.73
CA ARG A 168 -17.90 -37.74 13.02
C ARG A 168 -17.55 -36.48 12.23
N PHE A 169 -18.32 -36.15 11.18
CA PHE A 169 -18.11 -34.97 10.34
C PHE A 169 -19.28 -33.97 10.40
N ARG A 170 -20.26 -34.20 11.29
CA ARG A 170 -21.36 -33.27 11.60
C ARG A 170 -20.98 -32.33 12.75
N ASP A 171 -20.86 -31.03 12.46
CA ASP A 171 -20.81 -29.98 13.48
C ASP A 171 -22.24 -29.55 13.90
N GLY A 172 -22.96 -30.45 14.56
CA GLY A 172 -24.17 -30.12 15.36
C GLY A 172 -25.42 -29.53 14.66
N ALA A 173 -25.41 -29.21 13.36
CA ALA A 173 -26.45 -28.34 12.77
C ALA A 173 -27.08 -28.76 11.42
N HIS A 174 -26.85 -29.96 10.87
CA HIS A 174 -27.51 -30.36 9.61
C HIS A 174 -28.18 -31.74 9.66
N ASP A 175 -29.43 -31.77 9.17
CA ASP A 175 -30.21 -32.96 8.84
C ASP A 175 -29.55 -33.79 7.71
N ARG A 176 -30.10 -34.99 7.44
CA ARG A 176 -29.64 -35.87 6.35
C ARG A 176 -29.70 -35.11 5.00
N VAL A 177 -28.53 -34.88 4.40
CA VAL A 177 -28.43 -34.37 3.03
C VAL A 177 -28.90 -35.44 2.05
N ASP A 178 -29.91 -35.14 1.25
CA ASP A 178 -30.40 -36.00 0.18
C ASP A 178 -29.86 -35.54 -1.17
N VAL A 179 -28.84 -36.26 -1.66
CA VAL A 179 -28.17 -35.96 -2.94
C VAL A 179 -29.07 -36.07 -4.16
N ARG A 180 -30.28 -36.65 -4.04
CA ARG A 180 -31.26 -36.72 -5.13
C ARG A 180 -32.06 -35.43 -5.30
N THR A 181 -32.24 -34.67 -4.23
CA THR A 181 -33.06 -33.45 -4.21
C THR A 181 -32.20 -32.20 -4.09
N GLU A 182 -31.10 -32.28 -3.36
CA GLU A 182 -30.14 -31.20 -3.20
C GLU A 182 -29.13 -31.14 -4.35
N LYS A 183 -28.59 -29.94 -4.61
CA LYS A 183 -27.62 -29.70 -5.68
C LYS A 183 -26.23 -29.45 -5.11
N PHE A 184 -25.20 -30.02 -5.74
CA PHE A 184 -23.83 -29.68 -5.41
C PHE A 184 -23.53 -28.23 -5.83
N LEU A 185 -23.03 -27.42 -4.88
CA LEU A 185 -22.75 -25.99 -5.05
C LEU A 185 -23.96 -25.20 -5.58
N ASP A 186 -25.17 -25.62 -5.20
CA ASP A 186 -26.46 -25.05 -5.64
C ASP A 186 -26.67 -25.03 -7.16
N ALA A 187 -25.84 -25.76 -7.91
CA ALA A 187 -25.79 -25.68 -9.36
C ALA A 187 -25.95 -27.04 -10.06
N PHE A 188 -25.46 -28.13 -9.46
CA PHE A 188 -25.35 -29.41 -10.14
C PHE A 188 -26.24 -30.49 -9.54
N THR A 189 -27.05 -31.12 -10.38
CA THR A 189 -27.87 -32.27 -9.99
C THR A 189 -27.07 -33.56 -9.95
N LEU A 190 -27.60 -34.60 -9.30
CA LEU A 190 -26.98 -35.92 -9.25
C LEU A 190 -26.65 -36.47 -10.64
N ASP A 191 -27.58 -36.38 -11.60
CA ASP A 191 -27.40 -36.86 -12.99
C ASP A 191 -26.18 -36.22 -13.68
N GLN A 192 -25.86 -34.97 -13.33
CA GLN A 192 -24.68 -34.27 -13.88
C GLN A 192 -23.39 -34.71 -13.18
N LEU A 193 -23.46 -35.14 -11.92
CA LEU A 193 -22.30 -35.55 -11.13
C LEU A 193 -21.92 -37.02 -11.38
N GLU A 194 -22.91 -37.88 -11.61
CA GLU A 194 -22.77 -39.34 -11.73
C GLU A 194 -21.66 -39.79 -12.71
N PRO A 195 -21.56 -39.22 -13.93
CA PRO A 195 -20.52 -39.57 -14.90
C PRO A 195 -19.09 -39.25 -14.43
N HIS A 196 -18.93 -38.50 -13.34
CA HIS A 196 -17.65 -37.98 -12.88
C HIS A 196 -17.23 -38.50 -11.50
N LEU A 197 -18.08 -39.28 -10.82
CA LEU A 197 -17.84 -39.76 -9.45
C LEU A 197 -16.60 -40.65 -9.35
N GLN A 198 -16.37 -41.52 -10.34
CA GLN A 198 -15.17 -42.35 -10.37
C GLN A 198 -13.89 -41.51 -10.40
N ALA A 199 -13.83 -40.47 -11.23
CA ALA A 199 -12.68 -39.57 -11.29
C ALA A 199 -12.54 -38.72 -10.01
N ALA A 200 -13.66 -38.34 -9.40
CA ALA A 200 -13.71 -37.52 -8.20
C ALA A 200 -13.25 -38.27 -6.94
N PHE A 201 -13.66 -39.54 -6.79
CA PHE A 201 -13.41 -40.32 -5.58
C PHE A 201 -12.29 -41.34 -5.70
N ARG A 202 -11.79 -41.62 -6.91
CA ARG A 202 -10.65 -42.52 -7.13
C ARG A 202 -9.47 -41.77 -7.77
N ARG A 203 -8.26 -42.00 -7.26
CA ARG A 203 -7.02 -41.40 -7.76
C ARG A 203 -6.36 -42.23 -8.86
N GLY A 204 -6.19 -43.52 -8.64
CA GLY A 204 -5.30 -44.36 -9.48
C GLY A 204 -3.80 -44.16 -9.19
N ARG A 205 -2.91 -44.79 -9.98
CA ARG A 205 -1.46 -44.97 -9.69
C ARG A 205 -0.54 -43.72 -9.78
N SER A 206 -1.00 -42.53 -10.14
CA SER A 206 -0.14 -41.34 -10.36
C SER A 206 -0.26 -40.25 -9.26
N GLY A 207 0.84 -39.56 -8.94
CA GLY A 207 1.11 -38.64 -7.79
C GLY A 207 -0.02 -37.68 -7.34
N GLY A 208 -0.40 -37.68 -6.05
CA GLY A 208 -1.40 -36.79 -5.44
C GLY A 208 -2.01 -37.30 -4.12
N ALA A 209 -2.97 -36.59 -3.50
CA ALA A 209 -3.73 -37.09 -2.34
C ALA A 209 -4.70 -38.23 -2.75
N ALA A 210 -4.82 -39.27 -1.91
CA ALA A 210 -5.74 -40.39 -2.12
C ALA A 210 -7.20 -39.91 -2.23
N GLY A 211 -8.00 -40.54 -3.09
CA GLY A 211 -9.44 -40.36 -3.10
C GLY A 211 -10.12 -41.18 -2.00
N LEU A 212 -11.40 -40.90 -1.72
CA LEU A 212 -12.15 -41.65 -0.70
C LEU A 212 -12.23 -43.14 -1.02
N ASP A 213 -12.29 -43.48 -2.31
CA ASP A 213 -12.30 -44.87 -2.77
C ASP A 213 -10.96 -45.56 -2.51
N ASP A 214 -9.84 -44.86 -2.72
CA ASP A 214 -8.51 -45.43 -2.46
C ASP A 214 -8.28 -45.61 -0.95
N LEU A 215 -8.80 -44.70 -0.12
CA LEU A 215 -8.77 -44.83 1.34
C LEU A 215 -9.60 -46.03 1.80
N TYR A 216 -10.81 -46.19 1.27
CA TYR A 216 -11.68 -47.33 1.58
C TYR A 216 -11.10 -48.67 1.08
N ASP A 217 -10.51 -48.71 -0.11
CA ASP A 217 -9.82 -49.90 -0.64
C ASP A 217 -8.63 -50.32 0.25
N ALA A 218 -7.93 -49.35 0.86
CA ALA A 218 -6.73 -49.61 1.66
C ALA A 218 -7.00 -50.13 3.08
N ALA A 219 -8.01 -49.59 3.77
CA ALA A 219 -8.27 -49.93 5.19
C ALA A 219 -9.76 -50.04 5.54
N GLY A 220 -10.64 -50.15 4.54
CA GLY A 220 -12.08 -50.22 4.73
C GLY A 220 -12.61 -49.03 5.53
N LEU A 221 -13.41 -49.31 6.55
CA LEU A 221 -14.02 -48.29 7.41
C LEU A 221 -13.03 -47.59 8.34
N GLN A 222 -11.92 -48.25 8.71
CA GLN A 222 -10.89 -47.67 9.58
C GLN A 222 -10.17 -46.50 8.90
N ALA A 223 -10.18 -46.44 7.56
CA ALA A 223 -9.61 -45.32 6.82
C ALA A 223 -10.30 -43.97 7.15
N PHE A 224 -11.55 -44.01 7.58
CA PHE A 224 -12.33 -42.82 7.95
C PHE A 224 -12.04 -42.31 9.37
N ASP A 225 -11.20 -43.00 10.14
CA ASP A 225 -10.69 -42.50 11.43
C ASP A 225 -9.67 -41.36 11.23
N ASN A 226 -8.95 -41.34 10.10
CA ASN A 226 -8.02 -40.28 9.75
C ASN A 226 -8.77 -39.08 9.12
N GLN A 227 -9.22 -38.15 9.96
CA GLN A 227 -9.99 -36.99 9.53
C GLN A 227 -9.26 -36.11 8.49
N ASP A 228 -7.95 -35.97 8.59
CA ASP A 228 -7.17 -35.13 7.67
C ASP A 228 -7.09 -35.77 6.27
N ALA A 229 -6.89 -37.09 6.20
CA ALA A 229 -6.90 -37.83 4.95
C ALA A 229 -8.27 -37.77 4.26
N VAL A 230 -9.36 -37.93 5.03
CA VAL A 230 -10.74 -37.82 4.52
C VAL A 230 -11.02 -36.39 4.02
N ARG A 231 -10.65 -35.36 4.79
CA ARG A 231 -10.79 -33.96 4.37
C ARG A 231 -10.03 -33.67 3.08
N ALA A 232 -8.80 -34.14 2.95
CA ALA A 232 -8.01 -34.00 1.73
C ALA A 232 -8.68 -34.69 0.53
N ALA A 233 -9.23 -35.90 0.72
CA ALA A 233 -9.95 -36.64 -0.30
C ALA A 233 -11.26 -35.93 -0.73
N LEU A 234 -11.98 -35.32 0.21
CA LEU A 234 -13.18 -34.51 -0.06
C LEU A 234 -12.84 -33.23 -0.83
N TYR A 235 -11.76 -32.52 -0.45
CA TYR A 235 -11.30 -31.35 -1.22
C TYR A 235 -10.94 -31.74 -2.66
N ARG A 236 -10.24 -32.87 -2.84
CA ARG A 236 -9.96 -33.42 -4.16
C ARG A 236 -11.24 -33.65 -4.96
N ALA A 237 -12.20 -34.40 -4.39
CA ALA A 237 -13.46 -34.72 -5.06
C ALA A 237 -14.22 -33.45 -5.46
N ARG A 238 -14.28 -32.47 -4.54
CA ARG A 238 -14.86 -31.16 -4.79
C ARG A 238 -14.26 -30.50 -6.03
N PHE A 239 -12.94 -30.36 -6.10
CA PHE A 239 -12.26 -29.68 -7.19
C PHE A 239 -12.37 -30.42 -8.53
N VAL A 240 -12.31 -31.76 -8.51
CA VAL A 240 -12.49 -32.57 -9.72
C VAL A 240 -13.91 -32.41 -10.28
N LEU A 241 -14.94 -32.50 -9.44
CA LEU A 241 -16.34 -32.33 -9.87
C LEU A 241 -16.58 -30.93 -10.42
N THR A 242 -16.11 -29.90 -9.71
CA THR A 242 -16.21 -28.51 -10.17
C THR A 242 -15.53 -28.32 -11.53
N GLY A 243 -14.30 -28.82 -11.71
CA GLY A 243 -13.57 -28.69 -12.97
C GLY A 243 -14.23 -29.46 -14.12
N LYS A 244 -14.78 -30.65 -13.88
CA LYS A 244 -15.49 -31.43 -14.91
C LYS A 244 -16.77 -30.76 -15.40
N LEU A 245 -17.40 -29.91 -14.59
CA LEU A 245 -18.67 -29.27 -14.94
C LEU A 245 -18.55 -27.77 -15.24
N MET A 246 -17.32 -27.24 -15.27
CA MET A 246 -17.04 -25.87 -15.68
C MET A 246 -17.10 -25.69 -17.21
N PRO A 247 -17.58 -24.53 -17.71
CA PRO A 247 -17.47 -24.19 -19.12
C PRO A 247 -15.99 -23.98 -19.51
N MET A 248 -15.71 -24.10 -20.82
CA MET A 248 -14.40 -23.73 -21.37
C MET A 248 -14.20 -22.21 -21.28
N LEU A 249 -12.99 -21.80 -20.90
CA LEU A 249 -12.56 -20.41 -20.85
C LEU A 249 -11.66 -20.09 -22.04
N ASP A 250 -11.87 -18.95 -22.66
CA ASP A 250 -10.99 -18.48 -23.73
C ASP A 250 -9.72 -17.87 -23.14
N LEU A 251 -9.83 -17.17 -22.01
CA LEU A 251 -8.70 -16.56 -21.31
C LEU A 251 -8.82 -16.72 -19.78
N LEU A 252 -7.79 -17.29 -19.16
CA LEU A 252 -7.62 -17.34 -17.71
C LEU A 252 -6.53 -16.34 -17.30
N ILE A 253 -6.90 -15.29 -16.58
CA ILE A 253 -5.97 -14.32 -16.01
C ILE A 253 -5.74 -14.68 -14.54
N VAL A 254 -4.49 -14.79 -14.11
CA VAL A 254 -4.14 -15.03 -12.70
C VAL A 254 -3.25 -13.90 -12.22
N ASP A 255 -3.77 -13.10 -11.30
CA ASP A 255 -3.03 -12.03 -10.65
C ASP A 255 -2.25 -12.54 -9.43
N GLU A 256 -1.08 -11.96 -9.21
CA GLU A 256 -0.08 -12.44 -8.24
C GLU A 256 0.19 -13.94 -8.34
N ALA A 257 0.42 -14.43 -9.56
CA ALA A 257 0.60 -15.84 -9.88
C ALA A 257 1.70 -16.54 -9.07
N HIS A 258 2.67 -15.78 -8.56
CA HIS A 258 3.71 -16.26 -7.64
C HIS A 258 3.16 -16.94 -6.37
N LYS A 259 1.88 -16.71 -6.00
CA LYS A 259 1.24 -17.41 -4.86
C LYS A 259 0.88 -18.87 -5.15
N LEU A 260 0.96 -19.33 -6.41
CA LEU A 260 0.59 -20.68 -6.84
C LEU A 260 1.77 -21.64 -7.00
N LYS A 261 2.94 -21.26 -6.49
CA LYS A 261 4.19 -22.02 -6.63
C LYS A 261 4.36 -23.21 -5.67
N ASN A 262 3.53 -23.31 -4.64
CA ASN A 262 3.68 -24.34 -3.61
C ASN A 262 2.78 -25.54 -3.93
N PRO A 263 3.30 -26.66 -4.47
CA PRO A 263 2.49 -27.78 -4.97
C PRO A 263 1.62 -28.41 -3.88
N GLY A 264 2.07 -28.40 -2.62
CA GLY A 264 1.33 -28.94 -1.48
C GLY A 264 0.21 -28.03 -0.95
N SER A 265 0.06 -26.82 -1.47
CA SER A 265 -0.97 -25.89 -1.00
C SER A 265 -2.34 -26.21 -1.61
N LEU A 266 -3.40 -26.11 -0.80
CA LEU A 266 -4.79 -26.30 -1.25
C LEU A 266 -5.15 -25.42 -2.45
N ARG A 267 -4.64 -24.17 -2.49
CA ARG A 267 -4.87 -23.22 -3.58
C ARG A 267 -4.29 -23.72 -4.91
N THR A 268 -3.06 -24.22 -4.88
CA THR A 268 -2.37 -24.73 -6.07
C THR A 268 -3.04 -26.01 -6.57
N ASP A 269 -3.41 -26.92 -5.66
CA ASP A 269 -4.17 -28.13 -6.02
C ASP A 269 -5.54 -27.78 -6.61
N ALA A 270 -6.25 -26.81 -6.04
CA ALA A 270 -7.53 -26.33 -6.57
C ALA A 270 -7.37 -25.74 -7.98
N MET A 271 -6.40 -24.83 -8.17
CA MET A 271 -6.12 -24.22 -9.48
C MET A 271 -5.82 -25.29 -10.53
N ARG A 272 -5.00 -26.29 -10.18
CA ARG A 272 -4.67 -27.40 -11.08
C ARG A 272 -5.89 -28.20 -11.46
N ARG A 273 -6.72 -28.61 -10.50
CA ARG A 273 -7.84 -29.54 -10.75
C ARG A 273 -9.04 -28.86 -11.39
N VAL A 274 -9.39 -27.67 -10.93
CA VAL A 274 -10.59 -26.95 -11.40
C VAL A 274 -10.39 -26.46 -12.83
N PHE A 275 -9.21 -25.93 -13.15
CA PHE A 275 -8.93 -25.38 -14.48
C PHE A 275 -8.28 -26.38 -15.44
N HIS A 276 -8.02 -27.63 -15.04
CA HIS A 276 -7.43 -28.65 -15.92
C HIS A 276 -8.28 -28.87 -17.17
N ARG A 277 -7.72 -28.57 -18.35
CA ARG A 277 -8.36 -28.63 -19.66
C ARG A 277 -9.66 -27.83 -19.74
N ARG A 278 -9.72 -26.71 -19.00
CA ARG A 278 -10.87 -25.79 -18.98
C ARG A 278 -10.50 -24.37 -19.40
N PHE A 279 -9.31 -24.14 -19.93
CA PHE A 279 -8.94 -22.88 -20.55
C PHE A 279 -8.12 -23.12 -21.81
N ARG A 280 -8.24 -22.21 -22.78
CA ARG A 280 -7.44 -22.20 -24.02
C ARG A 280 -6.13 -21.46 -23.86
N LYS A 281 -6.21 -20.26 -23.27
CA LYS A 281 -5.07 -19.35 -23.07
C LYS A 281 -5.01 -18.88 -21.62
N ALA A 282 -3.80 -18.71 -21.09
CA ALA A 282 -3.56 -18.20 -19.75
C ALA A 282 -2.62 -16.99 -19.73
N LEU A 283 -2.93 -16.01 -18.88
CA LEU A 283 -2.13 -14.81 -18.65
C LEU A 283 -1.82 -14.70 -17.15
N PHE A 284 -0.55 -14.87 -16.78
CA PHE A 284 -0.13 -14.78 -15.38
C PHE A 284 0.57 -13.46 -15.12
N LEU A 285 0.12 -12.73 -14.12
CA LEU A 285 0.68 -11.43 -13.74
C LEU A 285 1.49 -11.59 -12.46
N THR A 286 2.76 -11.20 -12.48
CA THR A 286 3.57 -11.15 -11.26
C THR A 286 4.86 -10.37 -11.48
N ALA A 287 5.21 -9.43 -10.61
CA ALA A 287 6.52 -8.78 -10.71
C ALA A 287 7.71 -9.69 -10.32
N THR A 288 7.42 -10.83 -9.70
CA THR A 288 8.37 -11.69 -9.01
C THR A 288 8.02 -13.14 -9.31
N PRO A 289 8.31 -13.61 -10.54
CA PRO A 289 7.87 -14.91 -11.03
C PRO A 289 8.43 -16.08 -10.20
N PHE A 290 9.52 -15.84 -9.46
CA PHE A 290 9.99 -16.68 -8.36
C PHE A 290 10.36 -15.79 -7.16
N GLN A 291 10.44 -16.38 -5.98
CA GLN A 291 10.66 -15.66 -4.71
C GLN A 291 11.85 -16.19 -3.93
N LEU A 292 12.00 -17.51 -3.86
CA LEU A 292 13.10 -18.15 -3.14
C LEU A 292 14.10 -18.79 -4.11
N ASP A 293 13.60 -19.42 -5.17
CA ASP A 293 14.36 -20.21 -6.12
C ASP A 293 13.64 -20.26 -7.47
N VAL A 294 14.40 -20.28 -8.56
CA VAL A 294 13.91 -20.41 -9.94
C VAL A 294 13.16 -21.72 -10.15
N ALA A 295 13.45 -22.77 -9.37
CA ALA A 295 12.70 -24.03 -9.41
C ALA A 295 11.19 -23.85 -9.13
N GLU A 296 10.78 -22.74 -8.49
CA GLU A 296 9.38 -22.36 -8.30
C GLU A 296 8.63 -22.13 -9.62
N LEU A 297 9.34 -21.74 -10.69
CA LEU A 297 8.76 -21.56 -12.03
C LEU A 297 8.19 -22.85 -12.61
N ARG A 298 8.75 -24.02 -12.24
CA ARG A 298 8.24 -25.33 -12.66
C ARG A 298 6.75 -25.46 -12.38
N GLU A 299 6.31 -24.96 -11.23
CA GLU A 299 4.93 -25.07 -10.79
C GLU A 299 3.99 -24.15 -11.56
N VAL A 300 4.48 -22.95 -11.92
CA VAL A 300 3.77 -22.00 -12.78
C VAL A 300 3.57 -22.61 -14.17
N PHE A 301 4.63 -23.14 -14.79
CA PHE A 301 4.55 -23.73 -16.12
C PHE A 301 3.70 -24.99 -16.18
N ARG A 302 3.69 -25.80 -15.12
CA ARG A 302 2.77 -26.95 -15.00
C ARG A 302 1.30 -26.56 -15.06
N ILE A 303 0.92 -25.34 -14.67
CA ILE A 303 -0.46 -24.88 -14.85
C ILE A 303 -0.75 -24.64 -16.34
N PHE A 304 0.20 -24.11 -17.12
CA PHE A 304 0.04 -23.95 -18.57
C PHE A 304 -0.08 -25.29 -19.31
N ALA A 305 0.57 -26.35 -18.82
CA ALA A 305 0.36 -27.72 -19.30
C ALA A 305 -1.11 -28.20 -19.12
N GLY A 306 -1.88 -27.52 -18.28
CA GLY A 306 -3.31 -27.74 -18.10
C GLY A 306 -4.20 -27.12 -19.17
N ALA A 307 -3.68 -26.38 -20.14
CA ALA A 307 -4.49 -25.84 -21.24
C ALA A 307 -5.07 -26.95 -22.14
N GLU A 308 -6.14 -26.65 -22.86
CA GLU A 308 -6.77 -27.58 -23.82
C GLU A 308 -5.76 -28.13 -24.84
N ASP A 309 -5.01 -27.23 -25.48
CA ASP A 309 -4.06 -27.53 -26.56
C ASP A 309 -2.59 -27.38 -26.12
N ALA A 310 -2.28 -27.69 -24.86
CA ALA A 310 -0.91 -27.58 -24.35
C ALA A 310 0.06 -28.52 -25.10
N PRO A 311 1.25 -28.04 -25.53
CA PRO A 311 2.27 -28.89 -26.13
C PRO A 311 2.71 -30.02 -25.20
N LYS A 312 2.93 -31.23 -25.74
CA LYS A 312 3.31 -32.42 -24.95
C LYS A 312 4.72 -32.33 -24.36
N ASP A 313 5.60 -31.58 -25.00
CA ASP A 313 7.00 -31.39 -24.66
C ASP A 313 7.25 -30.18 -23.75
N LEU A 314 6.19 -29.46 -23.34
CA LEU A 314 6.28 -28.26 -22.51
C LEU A 314 7.08 -28.51 -21.22
N GLU A 315 6.83 -29.63 -20.53
CA GLU A 315 7.57 -29.96 -19.30
C GLU A 315 9.07 -30.19 -19.56
N SER A 316 9.44 -30.82 -20.68
CA SER A 316 10.85 -31.01 -21.07
C SER A 316 11.54 -29.68 -21.33
N GLN A 317 10.87 -28.78 -22.08
CA GLN A 317 11.40 -27.44 -22.37
C GLN A 317 11.68 -26.64 -21.08
N VAL A 318 10.86 -26.82 -20.05
CA VAL A 318 11.03 -26.16 -18.76
C VAL A 318 12.20 -26.74 -17.98
N GLU A 319 12.33 -28.06 -17.92
CA GLU A 319 13.48 -28.67 -17.21
C GLU A 319 14.81 -28.31 -17.87
N GLU A 320 14.87 -28.27 -19.21
CA GLU A 320 16.05 -27.81 -19.97
C GLU A 320 16.43 -26.36 -19.63
N LEU A 321 15.43 -25.47 -19.58
CA LEU A 321 15.66 -24.07 -19.17
C LEU A 321 16.16 -23.97 -17.73
N LEU A 322 15.55 -24.71 -16.79
CA LEU A 322 15.96 -24.69 -15.38
C LEU A 322 17.38 -25.23 -15.18
N ALA A 323 17.77 -26.27 -15.94
CA ALA A 323 19.13 -26.78 -15.93
C ALA A 323 20.13 -25.73 -16.44
N ALA A 324 19.82 -25.07 -17.57
CA ALA A 324 20.65 -24.00 -18.11
C ALA A 324 20.79 -22.83 -17.11
N VAL A 325 19.71 -22.47 -16.39
CA VAL A 325 19.76 -21.42 -15.35
C VAL A 325 20.69 -21.84 -14.20
N ALA A 326 20.61 -23.08 -13.73
CA ALA A 326 21.49 -23.57 -12.67
C ALA A 326 22.97 -23.52 -13.09
N ASP A 327 23.27 -23.92 -14.33
CA ASP A 327 24.62 -23.83 -14.89
C ASP A 327 25.11 -22.37 -15.00
N TYR A 328 24.23 -21.47 -15.44
CA TYR A 328 24.52 -20.04 -15.51
C TYR A 328 24.82 -19.45 -14.13
N GLN A 329 24.04 -19.80 -13.11
CA GLN A 329 24.27 -19.34 -11.75
C GLN A 329 25.62 -19.81 -11.21
N ALA A 330 25.95 -21.09 -11.38
CA ALA A 330 27.22 -21.66 -10.92
C ALA A 330 28.43 -20.99 -11.61
N GLN A 331 28.36 -20.78 -12.94
CA GLN A 331 29.43 -20.11 -13.67
C GLN A 331 29.56 -18.63 -13.29
N TYR A 332 28.44 -17.95 -13.02
CA TYR A 332 28.47 -16.56 -12.63
C TYR A 332 29.02 -16.36 -11.22
N GLU A 333 28.76 -17.27 -10.28
CA GLU A 333 29.41 -17.23 -8.95
C GLU A 333 30.91 -17.41 -9.05
N ALA A 334 31.38 -18.34 -9.89
CA ALA A 334 32.80 -18.54 -10.14
C ALA A 334 33.44 -17.28 -10.77
N PHE A 335 32.76 -16.66 -11.73
CA PHE A 335 33.18 -15.39 -12.33
C PHE A 335 33.25 -14.27 -11.30
N GLN A 336 32.19 -14.07 -10.50
CA GLN A 336 32.14 -13.03 -9.48
C GLN A 336 33.27 -13.20 -8.45
N GLN A 337 33.52 -14.42 -7.97
CA GLN A 337 34.63 -14.70 -7.06
C GLN A 337 35.99 -14.36 -7.69
N THR A 338 36.19 -14.77 -8.94
CA THR A 338 37.43 -14.49 -9.69
C THR A 338 37.63 -12.98 -9.86
N TRP A 339 36.57 -12.26 -10.23
CA TRP A 339 36.60 -10.82 -10.46
C TRP A 339 36.86 -10.01 -9.18
N CYS A 340 36.17 -10.34 -8.09
CA CYS A 340 36.34 -9.66 -6.81
C CYS A 340 37.75 -9.85 -6.22
N ALA A 341 38.45 -10.93 -6.61
CA ALA A 341 39.82 -11.20 -6.18
C ALA A 341 40.91 -10.52 -7.04
N LEU A 342 40.52 -9.78 -8.09
CA LEU A 342 41.49 -9.12 -8.98
C LEU A 342 42.11 -7.90 -8.34
N ASP A 343 43.38 -7.67 -8.70
CA ASP A 343 44.02 -6.39 -8.51
C ASP A 343 43.27 -5.29 -9.29
N PRO A 344 42.98 -4.12 -8.69
CA PRO A 344 42.28 -3.02 -9.35
C PRO A 344 42.91 -2.57 -10.67
N ALA A 345 44.25 -2.63 -10.82
CA ALA A 345 44.94 -2.27 -12.05
C ALA A 345 44.65 -3.28 -13.18
N VAL A 346 44.62 -4.58 -12.85
CA VAL A 346 44.29 -5.65 -13.81
C VAL A 346 42.82 -5.56 -14.23
N ALA A 347 41.92 -5.23 -13.30
CA ALA A 347 40.52 -4.98 -13.63
C ALA A 347 40.33 -3.75 -14.54
N ALA A 348 41.11 -2.69 -14.34
CA ALA A 348 41.11 -1.50 -15.21
C ALA A 348 41.67 -1.79 -16.60
N GLU A 349 42.72 -2.62 -16.69
CA GLU A 349 43.25 -3.12 -17.97
C GLU A 349 42.19 -3.92 -18.73
N PHE A 350 41.53 -4.89 -18.07
CA PHE A 350 40.44 -5.65 -18.67
C PHE A 350 39.33 -4.73 -19.20
N ARG A 351 38.90 -3.73 -18.42
CA ARG A 351 37.87 -2.76 -18.82
C ARG A 351 38.27 -2.05 -20.11
N THR A 352 39.49 -1.51 -20.15
CA THR A 352 39.99 -0.77 -21.31
C THR A 352 39.99 -1.64 -22.56
N LEU A 353 40.39 -2.90 -22.43
CA LEU A 353 40.42 -3.87 -23.53
C LEU A 353 39.01 -4.30 -23.95
N TYR A 354 38.12 -4.60 -23.01
CA TYR A 354 36.74 -5.01 -23.29
C TYR A 354 35.92 -3.92 -23.98
N ASP A 355 36.07 -2.67 -23.54
CA ASP A 355 35.28 -1.56 -24.07
C ASP A 355 35.76 -1.15 -25.48
N ASN A 356 37.07 -1.07 -25.68
CA ASN A 356 37.68 -0.51 -26.90
C ASN A 356 38.15 -1.54 -27.93
N GLN A 357 38.66 -2.70 -27.50
CA GLN A 357 39.25 -3.72 -28.38
C GLN A 357 38.93 -5.15 -27.91
N PRO A 358 37.66 -5.61 -27.98
CA PRO A 358 37.24 -6.89 -27.42
C PRO A 358 38.01 -8.09 -28.02
N THR A 359 38.42 -8.00 -29.28
CA THR A 359 39.21 -9.05 -29.97
C THR A 359 40.63 -9.16 -29.46
N ALA A 360 41.18 -8.14 -28.82
CA ALA A 360 42.51 -8.19 -28.22
C ALA A 360 42.56 -9.08 -26.97
N LEU A 361 41.41 -9.35 -26.32
CA LEU A 361 41.32 -10.23 -25.15
C LEU A 361 41.75 -11.67 -25.45
N GLU A 362 41.65 -12.11 -26.70
CA GLU A 362 42.06 -13.46 -27.12
C GLU A 362 43.58 -13.62 -27.20
N ALA A 363 44.34 -12.52 -27.30
CA ALA A 363 45.79 -12.50 -27.46
C ALA A 363 46.56 -12.25 -26.14
N ILE A 364 45.86 -12.10 -25.01
CA ILE A 364 46.45 -11.77 -23.71
C ILE A 364 47.07 -13.01 -23.06
N GLU A 365 48.31 -12.90 -22.58
CA GLU A 365 49.02 -13.98 -21.86
C GLU A 365 48.84 -13.95 -20.33
N VAL A 366 48.22 -12.90 -19.78
CA VAL A 366 47.97 -12.77 -18.33
C VAL A 366 46.95 -13.83 -17.87
N PRO A 367 47.33 -14.79 -17.00
CA PRO A 367 46.47 -15.94 -16.68
C PRO A 367 45.11 -15.58 -16.06
N SER A 368 45.07 -14.53 -15.23
CA SER A 368 43.83 -14.03 -14.62
C SER A 368 42.86 -13.44 -15.64
N LEU A 369 43.37 -12.67 -16.62
CA LEU A 369 42.57 -12.12 -17.72
C LEU A 369 42.08 -13.19 -18.70
N GLN A 370 42.88 -14.22 -18.96
CA GLN A 370 42.45 -15.38 -19.75
C GLN A 370 41.29 -16.14 -19.09
N LEU A 371 41.39 -16.39 -17.78
CA LEU A 371 40.33 -17.05 -17.02
C LEU A 371 39.02 -16.26 -17.06
N ILE A 372 39.08 -14.95 -16.84
CA ILE A 372 37.91 -14.05 -16.91
C ILE A 372 37.31 -14.05 -18.29
N THR A 373 38.12 -13.90 -19.34
CA THR A 373 37.64 -13.87 -20.72
C THR A 373 36.91 -15.16 -21.08
N LYS A 374 37.44 -16.31 -20.64
CA LYS A 374 36.77 -17.61 -20.81
C LYS A 374 35.45 -17.70 -20.04
N GLN A 375 35.42 -17.25 -18.79
CA GLN A 375 34.19 -17.22 -17.98
C GLN A 375 33.12 -16.32 -18.59
N VAL A 376 33.50 -15.11 -19.03
CA VAL A 376 32.61 -14.16 -19.71
C VAL A 376 32.06 -14.75 -21.00
N ALA A 377 32.89 -15.38 -21.83
CA ALA A 377 32.46 -16.02 -23.07
C ALA A 377 31.44 -17.14 -22.80
N ALA A 378 31.68 -17.98 -21.78
CA ALA A 378 30.78 -19.06 -21.41
C ALA A 378 29.42 -18.53 -20.88
N LEU A 379 29.45 -17.47 -20.06
CA LEU A 379 28.23 -16.79 -19.60
C LEU A 379 27.42 -16.19 -20.75
N LYS A 380 28.09 -15.49 -21.69
CA LYS A 380 27.43 -14.94 -22.89
C LYS A 380 26.81 -16.03 -23.74
N ALA A 381 27.52 -17.15 -23.94
CA ALA A 381 26.99 -18.29 -24.69
C ALA A 381 25.73 -18.87 -24.03
N LEU A 382 25.76 -19.15 -22.73
CA LEU A 382 24.59 -19.65 -21.99
C LEU A 382 23.42 -18.67 -22.06
N LYS A 383 23.68 -17.38 -21.85
CA LYS A 383 22.67 -16.31 -21.95
C LYS A 383 21.97 -16.35 -23.31
N THR A 384 22.73 -16.18 -24.39
CA THR A 384 22.20 -15.98 -25.74
C THR A 384 21.61 -17.25 -26.35
N GLN A 385 22.13 -18.43 -26.00
CA GLN A 385 21.71 -19.68 -26.63
C GLN A 385 20.58 -20.39 -25.88
N ALA A 386 20.48 -20.21 -24.54
CA ALA A 386 19.54 -20.97 -23.72
C ALA A 386 18.63 -20.08 -22.86
N ILE A 387 19.20 -19.18 -22.04
CA ILE A 387 18.44 -18.46 -21.01
C ILE A 387 17.47 -17.45 -21.62
N GLU A 388 17.97 -16.53 -22.43
CA GLU A 388 17.17 -15.45 -23.01
C GLU A 388 16.12 -16.00 -24.00
N PRO A 389 16.47 -16.87 -24.97
CA PRO A 389 15.46 -17.49 -25.82
C PRO A 389 14.45 -18.34 -25.04
N GLY A 390 14.89 -19.01 -23.98
CA GLY A 390 14.03 -19.83 -23.12
C GLY A 390 13.00 -18.99 -22.38
N PHE A 391 13.40 -17.90 -21.73
CA PHE A 391 12.48 -17.00 -21.04
C PHE A 391 11.60 -16.21 -22.00
N ARG A 392 12.13 -15.66 -23.11
CA ARG A 392 11.36 -14.88 -24.10
C ARG A 392 10.24 -15.67 -24.78
N LYS A 393 10.26 -17.00 -24.72
CA LYS A 393 9.16 -17.87 -25.19
C LYS A 393 7.90 -17.76 -24.31
N TRP A 394 8.05 -17.38 -23.04
CA TRP A 394 6.98 -17.47 -22.05
C TRP A 394 6.76 -16.20 -21.25
N MET A 395 7.74 -15.31 -21.20
CA MET A 395 7.78 -14.17 -20.30
C MET A 395 8.02 -12.88 -21.08
N ILE A 396 7.27 -11.84 -20.71
CA ILE A 396 7.55 -10.47 -21.09
C ILE A 396 7.82 -9.71 -19.81
N ARG A 397 8.92 -8.95 -19.76
CA ARG A 397 9.28 -8.13 -18.63
C ARG A 397 9.91 -6.83 -19.09
N SER A 398 9.21 -5.76 -18.78
CA SER A 398 9.74 -4.40 -18.79
C SER A 398 10.38 -4.07 -17.46
N LEU A 399 11.49 -3.34 -17.52
CA LEU A 399 12.20 -2.77 -16.38
C LEU A 399 12.01 -1.25 -16.38
N ARG A 400 12.02 -0.63 -15.21
CA ARG A 400 12.09 0.83 -15.14
C ARG A 400 13.49 1.32 -15.44
N GLU A 401 13.58 2.30 -16.33
CA GLU A 401 14.82 3.02 -16.58
C GLU A 401 15.32 3.65 -15.29
N ASP A 402 16.64 3.60 -15.08
CA ASP A 402 17.34 4.26 -13.99
C ASP A 402 16.89 3.88 -12.57
N LYS A 403 16.13 2.78 -12.40
CA LYS A 403 15.64 2.30 -11.09
C LYS A 403 16.71 2.28 -10.00
N ARG A 404 17.91 1.82 -10.36
CA ARG A 404 19.04 1.73 -9.42
C ARG A 404 19.66 3.07 -9.08
N THR A 405 19.49 4.09 -9.92
CA THR A 405 20.03 5.43 -9.65
C THR A 405 19.18 6.15 -8.61
N TYR A 406 17.85 6.01 -8.68
CA TYR A 406 16.95 6.74 -7.78
C TYR A 406 16.55 5.96 -6.54
N ARG A 407 16.76 4.63 -6.48
CA ARG A 407 16.53 3.84 -5.26
C ARG A 407 17.81 3.77 -4.43
N ALA A 408 17.86 4.55 -3.35
CA ALA A 408 18.94 4.49 -2.39
C ALA A 408 18.69 3.34 -1.40
N HIS A 409 19.29 2.17 -1.65
CA HIS A 409 19.25 1.04 -0.73
C HIS A 409 20.29 1.23 0.39
N LEU A 410 19.85 1.69 1.55
CA LEU A 410 20.70 2.09 2.67
C LEU A 410 20.72 1.01 3.75
N ARG A 411 21.81 0.24 3.82
CA ARG A 411 22.10 -0.63 4.97
C ARG A 411 22.49 0.25 6.17
N ARG A 412 21.74 0.16 7.26
CA ARG A 412 22.02 0.88 8.52
C ARG A 412 22.53 -0.09 9.58
N PRO A 413 23.86 -0.26 9.72
CA PRO A 413 24.41 -1.11 10.76
C PRO A 413 24.23 -0.46 12.15
N ILE A 414 23.55 -1.16 13.05
CA ILE A 414 23.28 -0.73 14.42
C ILE A 414 24.14 -1.56 15.37
N LEU A 415 24.85 -0.90 16.27
CA LEU A 415 25.58 -1.57 17.34
C LEU A 415 24.65 -1.72 18.56
N ALA A 416 24.50 -2.94 19.06
CA ALA A 416 23.92 -3.15 20.37
C ALA A 416 24.96 -2.75 21.43
N ALA A 417 24.65 -1.74 22.25
CA ALA A 417 25.54 -1.23 23.29
C ALA A 417 24.80 -1.07 24.63
N GLY A 418 25.55 -0.97 25.72
CA GLY A 418 25.00 -0.79 27.07
C GLY A 418 24.14 -1.98 27.53
N ALA A 419 23.14 -1.71 28.37
CA ALA A 419 22.22 -2.72 28.89
C ALA A 419 21.41 -3.42 27.77
N GLY A 420 21.13 -2.72 26.67
CA GLY A 420 20.41 -3.26 25.52
C GLY A 420 21.16 -4.37 24.77
N ALA A 421 22.48 -4.54 24.97
CA ALA A 421 23.26 -5.61 24.32
C ALA A 421 23.12 -6.98 25.02
N PHE A 422 22.93 -6.98 26.34
CA PHE A 422 22.94 -8.20 27.14
C PHE A 422 21.86 -9.23 26.73
N PRO A 423 20.61 -8.82 26.47
CA PRO A 423 19.58 -9.74 25.96
C PRO A 423 19.96 -10.41 24.63
N PHE A 424 20.64 -9.71 23.72
CA PHE A 424 21.08 -10.27 22.44
C PHE A 424 22.16 -11.33 22.62
N LEU A 425 23.11 -11.13 23.53
CA LEU A 425 24.17 -12.12 23.80
C LEU A 425 23.58 -13.44 24.30
N ILE A 426 22.60 -13.38 25.21
CA ILE A 426 21.90 -14.57 25.71
C ILE A 426 21.11 -15.22 24.58
N TYR A 427 20.41 -14.41 23.78
CA TYR A 427 19.60 -14.89 22.65
C TYR A 427 20.45 -15.60 21.59
N GLU A 428 21.57 -15.02 21.16
CA GLU A 428 22.46 -15.63 20.16
C GLU A 428 23.04 -16.96 20.68
N ARG A 429 23.38 -17.03 21.98
CA ARG A 429 23.83 -18.26 22.61
C ARG A 429 22.73 -19.33 22.65
N PHE A 430 21.50 -18.94 22.99
CA PHE A 430 20.32 -19.81 22.94
C PHE A 430 20.09 -20.38 21.54
N ILE A 431 20.13 -19.53 20.51
CA ILE A 431 19.94 -19.92 19.12
C ILE A 431 21.03 -20.88 18.65
N ALA A 432 22.30 -20.62 19.02
CA ALA A 432 23.44 -21.49 18.70
C ALA A 432 23.27 -22.89 19.28
N GLU A 433 22.89 -23.03 20.55
CA GLU A 433 22.65 -24.34 21.18
C GLU A 433 21.47 -25.09 20.52
N LEU A 434 20.42 -24.38 20.14
CA LEU A 434 19.32 -24.98 19.38
C LEU A 434 19.76 -25.50 17.98
N PHE A 435 20.76 -24.88 17.34
CA PHE A 435 21.25 -25.30 16.01
C PHE A 435 22.23 -26.47 16.06
N ARG A 436 22.92 -26.65 17.19
CA ARG A 436 23.94 -27.68 17.38
C ARG A 436 23.45 -29.12 17.14
N ARG A 437 22.13 -29.38 17.21
CA ARG A 437 21.51 -30.70 17.00
C ARG A 437 20.83 -30.90 15.62
N GLN A 438 21.16 -30.10 14.60
CA GLN A 438 20.70 -30.26 13.20
C GLN A 438 19.18 -30.48 13.00
N ARG A 439 18.31 -29.76 13.72
CA ARG A 439 16.87 -29.74 13.39
C ARG A 439 16.57 -28.68 12.31
N GLN A 440 15.92 -29.11 11.23
CA GLN A 440 15.42 -28.22 10.17
C GLN A 440 14.13 -27.47 10.60
N THR A 441 14.13 -26.16 10.32
CA THR A 441 13.00 -25.33 9.81
C THR A 441 11.74 -25.03 10.64
N HIS A 442 11.77 -25.08 11.98
CA HIS A 442 10.76 -24.34 12.79
C HIS A 442 11.23 -22.94 13.25
N LYS A 443 12.47 -22.54 12.97
CA LYS A 443 13.15 -21.41 13.62
C LYS A 443 13.00 -20.01 12.99
N ALA A 444 12.64 -19.88 11.71
CA ALA A 444 12.59 -18.56 11.05
C ALA A 444 11.64 -17.55 11.73
N ALA A 445 10.58 -18.04 12.39
CA ALA A 445 9.66 -17.19 13.16
C ALA A 445 10.22 -16.77 14.54
N VAL A 446 11.10 -17.57 15.13
CA VAL A 446 11.79 -17.27 16.40
C VAL A 446 12.88 -16.23 16.19
N GLU A 447 13.58 -16.33 15.06
CA GLU A 447 14.77 -15.54 14.68
C GLU A 447 14.50 -14.02 14.61
N ILE A 448 13.27 -13.61 14.27
CA ILE A 448 12.94 -12.20 14.03
C ILE A 448 12.46 -11.50 15.31
N ASN A 449 11.88 -12.21 16.29
CA ASN A 449 11.20 -11.57 17.41
C ASN A 449 12.13 -10.64 18.20
N MET A 450 13.31 -11.16 18.56
CA MET A 450 14.30 -10.45 19.37
C MET A 450 14.94 -9.28 18.63
N VAL A 451 15.07 -9.40 17.31
CA VAL A 451 15.63 -8.38 16.42
C VAL A 451 14.62 -7.28 16.13
N SER A 452 13.33 -7.59 16.21
CA SER A 452 12.22 -6.65 15.99
C SER A 452 12.03 -5.72 17.19
N SER A 453 11.77 -6.30 18.37
CA SER A 453 11.69 -5.58 19.65
C SER A 453 11.72 -6.54 20.83
N PHE A 454 12.08 -6.05 22.02
CA PHE A 454 11.95 -6.83 23.26
C PHE A 454 10.48 -7.18 23.58
N ALA A 455 9.51 -6.33 23.24
CA ALA A 455 8.09 -6.61 23.42
C ALA A 455 7.63 -7.82 22.58
N ALA A 456 8.06 -7.88 21.31
CA ALA A 456 7.79 -9.02 20.45
C ALA A 456 8.52 -10.28 20.91
N ALA A 457 9.72 -10.16 21.46
CA ALA A 457 10.46 -11.27 22.05
C ALA A 457 9.70 -11.91 23.22
N ARG A 458 9.20 -11.11 24.17
CA ARG A 458 8.43 -11.58 25.34
C ARG A 458 7.18 -12.38 24.97
N GLN A 459 6.50 -11.97 23.90
CA GLN A 459 5.31 -12.67 23.39
C GLN A 459 5.65 -13.85 22.46
N GLY A 460 6.94 -14.13 22.24
CA GLY A 460 7.40 -15.19 21.35
C GLY A 460 7.05 -16.58 21.90
N THR A 461 6.44 -17.41 21.05
CA THR A 461 5.98 -18.76 21.42
C THR A 461 7.10 -19.66 21.97
N ILE A 462 8.34 -19.46 21.54
CA ILE A 462 9.48 -20.25 22.04
C ILE A 462 9.85 -19.94 23.50
N LEU A 463 9.53 -18.74 24.01
CA LEU A 463 9.73 -18.41 25.42
C LEU A 463 8.60 -18.94 26.31
N SER A 464 7.44 -19.27 25.71
CA SER A 464 6.32 -19.89 26.43
C SER A 464 6.33 -21.42 26.40
N THR A 465 6.85 -22.05 25.34
CA THR A 465 6.78 -23.51 25.15
C THR A 465 8.09 -24.21 25.57
N THR A 466 7.99 -25.36 26.25
CA THR A 466 9.13 -26.22 26.63
C THR A 466 9.34 -27.40 25.66
N ASP A 467 8.37 -27.71 24.82
CA ASP A 467 8.40 -28.87 23.93
C ASP A 467 9.51 -28.78 22.88
N GLY A 468 10.39 -29.79 22.86
CA GLY A 468 11.40 -29.96 21.83
C GLY A 468 12.66 -29.10 21.98
N ILE A 469 12.84 -28.42 23.12
CA ILE A 469 14.03 -27.62 23.46
C ILE A 469 15.06 -28.50 24.19
N PRO A 470 16.33 -28.57 23.73
CA PRO A 470 17.39 -29.29 24.45
C PRO A 470 17.69 -28.67 25.83
N ALA A 471 18.09 -29.49 26.80
CA ALA A 471 18.41 -29.04 28.17
C ALA A 471 19.49 -27.96 28.20
N GLU A 472 20.48 -28.03 27.29
CA GLU A 472 21.55 -27.05 27.17
C GLU A 472 21.05 -25.68 26.68
N ALA A 473 19.99 -25.67 25.85
CA ALA A 473 19.34 -24.46 25.39
C ALA A 473 18.34 -23.90 26.42
N GLU A 474 17.75 -24.76 27.24
CA GLU A 474 16.75 -24.40 28.24
C GLU A 474 17.28 -23.39 29.28
N VAL A 475 18.56 -23.55 29.70
CA VAL A 475 19.21 -22.62 30.63
C VAL A 475 19.21 -21.18 30.10
N TYR A 476 19.57 -21.01 28.81
CA TYR A 476 19.59 -19.68 28.19
C TYR A 476 18.18 -19.15 27.92
N ARG A 477 17.21 -20.03 27.64
CA ARG A 477 15.81 -19.65 27.47
C ARG A 477 15.24 -19.07 28.76
N GLN A 478 15.49 -19.72 29.90
CA GLN A 478 15.04 -19.24 31.20
C GLN A 478 15.71 -17.91 31.56
N LEU A 479 17.03 -17.81 31.41
CA LEU A 479 17.77 -16.58 31.65
C LEU A 479 17.24 -15.42 30.79
N LEU A 480 16.99 -15.69 29.50
CA LEU A 480 16.42 -14.68 28.60
C LEU A 480 15.02 -14.23 29.04
N ARG A 481 14.19 -15.14 29.56
CA ARG A 481 12.85 -14.82 30.06
C ARG A 481 12.91 -13.92 31.30
N GLU A 482 13.83 -14.19 32.22
CA GLU A 482 14.06 -13.39 33.43
C GLU A 482 14.54 -11.98 33.05
N VAL A 483 15.60 -11.90 32.23
CA VAL A 483 16.16 -10.61 31.77
C VAL A 483 15.13 -9.77 31.01
N LEU A 484 14.35 -10.36 30.09
CA LEU A 484 13.30 -9.63 29.39
C LEU A 484 12.12 -9.24 30.28
N GLY A 485 11.94 -9.91 31.42
CA GLY A 485 10.94 -9.57 32.44
C GLY A 485 11.33 -8.33 33.23
N ASP A 486 12.63 -8.19 33.54
CA ASP A 486 13.20 -7.11 34.35
C ASP A 486 13.46 -5.83 33.56
N ILE A 487 13.58 -5.90 32.23
CA ILE A 487 13.73 -4.71 31.38
C ILE A 487 12.44 -3.90 31.39
N GLU A 488 12.52 -2.67 31.90
CA GLU A 488 11.47 -1.68 31.75
C GLU A 488 11.18 -1.45 30.27
N MET A 489 9.90 -1.36 29.90
CA MET A 489 9.46 -1.26 28.50
C MET A 489 9.66 0.17 27.94
N CYS A 490 10.83 0.77 28.15
CA CYS A 490 11.17 2.10 27.63
C CYS A 490 11.65 2.00 26.17
N GLY A 491 11.30 3.00 25.35
CA GLY A 491 11.63 3.02 23.91
C GLY A 491 13.11 3.01 23.55
N HIS A 492 14.00 3.26 24.52
CA HIS A 492 15.44 3.39 24.29
C HIS A 492 16.24 2.10 24.48
N ASP A 493 15.65 1.03 25.04
CA ASP A 493 16.43 -0.15 25.40
C ASP A 493 16.74 -1.05 24.20
N HIS A 494 15.85 -1.07 23.20
CA HIS A 494 16.05 -1.85 21.99
C HIS A 494 16.73 -1.01 20.89
N PRO A 495 17.95 -1.35 20.43
CA PRO A 495 18.73 -0.52 19.50
C PRO A 495 17.99 -0.17 18.21
N LYS A 496 17.25 -1.14 17.65
CA LYS A 496 16.49 -0.95 16.40
C LYS A 496 15.28 -0.04 16.55
N ILE A 497 14.63 -0.06 17.72
CA ILE A 497 13.48 0.80 18.00
C ILE A 497 13.96 2.24 18.14
N SER A 498 15.04 2.45 18.91
CA SER A 498 15.66 3.77 19.08
C SER A 498 16.14 4.35 17.74
N ASP A 499 16.78 3.56 16.87
CA ASP A 499 17.21 4.01 15.54
C ASP A 499 16.00 4.38 14.65
N ALA A 500 14.97 3.53 14.61
CA ALA A 500 13.77 3.77 13.80
C ALA A 500 13.00 5.01 14.25
N ILE A 501 12.87 5.24 15.56
CA ILE A 501 12.22 6.43 16.14
C ILE A 501 13.02 7.69 15.76
N THR A 502 14.33 7.68 16.02
CA THR A 502 15.19 8.83 15.75
C THR A 502 15.18 9.20 14.26
N ASP A 503 15.39 8.21 13.38
CA ASP A 503 15.38 8.45 11.93
C ASP A 503 14.04 8.99 11.42
N ALA A 504 12.93 8.39 11.87
CA ALA A 504 11.61 8.77 11.38
C ALA A 504 11.19 10.16 11.87
N LEU A 505 11.54 10.54 13.11
CA LEU A 505 11.27 11.87 13.65
C LEU A 505 12.12 12.94 12.95
N ASP A 506 13.41 12.67 12.70
CA ASP A 506 14.29 13.60 11.99
C ASP A 506 13.85 13.80 10.54
N ALA A 507 13.30 12.75 9.90
CA ALA A 507 12.63 12.85 8.61
C ALA A 507 11.37 13.73 8.69
N ALA A 508 10.53 13.52 9.71
CA ALA A 508 9.31 14.29 9.89
C ALA A 508 9.59 15.79 10.12
N ASP A 509 10.66 16.14 10.84
CA ASP A 509 11.07 17.55 11.02
C ASP A 509 11.51 18.22 9.70
N ARG A 510 11.96 17.44 8.71
CA ARG A 510 12.21 17.89 7.34
C ARG A 510 10.95 17.90 6.46
N GLY A 511 9.79 17.53 7.00
CA GLY A 511 8.54 17.39 6.24
C GLY A 511 8.46 16.12 5.39
N GLU A 512 9.29 15.12 5.68
CA GLU A 512 9.34 13.88 4.90
C GLU A 512 8.51 12.78 5.56
N LYS A 513 7.55 12.22 4.80
CA LYS A 513 6.79 11.07 5.27
C LYS A 513 7.60 9.79 5.21
N THR A 514 7.40 8.93 6.22
CA THR A 514 8.10 7.65 6.35
C THR A 514 7.11 6.49 6.50
N LEU A 515 7.26 5.46 5.67
CA LEU A 515 6.54 4.19 5.79
C LEU A 515 7.44 3.17 6.50
N ILE A 516 7.02 2.66 7.65
CA ILE A 516 7.76 1.65 8.41
C ILE A 516 7.05 0.30 8.27
N PHE A 517 7.74 -0.70 7.72
CA PHE A 517 7.23 -2.07 7.69
C PHE A 517 7.70 -2.87 8.90
N CYS A 518 6.74 -3.33 9.69
CA CYS A 518 6.96 -4.16 10.86
C CYS A 518 5.96 -5.33 10.88
N SER A 519 6.47 -6.55 10.91
CA SER A 519 5.64 -7.76 10.87
C SER A 519 5.00 -8.08 12.22
N ARG A 520 5.57 -7.60 13.33
CA ARG A 520 5.15 -7.96 14.69
C ARG A 520 4.20 -6.93 15.29
N VAL A 521 3.05 -7.39 15.77
CA VAL A 521 2.02 -6.52 16.35
C VAL A 521 2.54 -5.80 17.60
N ALA A 522 3.23 -6.49 18.50
CA ALA A 522 3.81 -5.88 19.70
C ALA A 522 4.85 -4.80 19.36
N THR A 523 5.71 -5.05 18.36
CA THR A 523 6.68 -4.05 17.88
C THR A 523 5.97 -2.84 17.28
N LEU A 524 4.92 -3.06 16.49
CA LEU A 524 4.12 -1.99 15.88
C LEU A 524 3.45 -1.10 16.94
N GLU A 525 2.87 -1.69 17.99
CA GLU A 525 2.28 -0.95 19.12
C GLU A 525 3.34 -0.18 19.90
N GLN A 526 4.49 -0.79 20.15
CA GLN A 526 5.61 -0.13 20.80
C GLN A 526 6.09 1.06 19.96
N LEU A 527 6.40 0.86 18.67
CA LEU A 527 6.82 1.94 17.76
C LEU A 527 5.80 3.09 17.75
N ARG A 528 4.50 2.79 17.66
CA ARG A 528 3.45 3.83 17.70
C ARG A 528 3.53 4.65 18.99
N ARG A 529 3.51 3.96 20.14
CA ARG A 529 3.48 4.60 21.46
C ARG A 529 4.69 5.49 21.68
N GLU A 530 5.89 4.97 21.36
CA GLU A 530 7.13 5.71 21.57
C GLU A 530 7.29 6.88 20.59
N LEU A 531 6.84 6.73 19.32
CA LEU A 531 6.82 7.83 18.35
C LEU A 531 5.91 8.96 18.81
N ASP A 532 4.69 8.65 19.26
CA ASP A 532 3.77 9.65 19.78
C ASP A 532 4.33 10.33 21.04
N ALA A 533 4.87 9.56 21.99
CA ALA A 533 5.45 10.12 23.21
C ALA A 533 6.65 11.04 22.92
N THR A 534 7.55 10.62 22.02
CA THR A 534 8.73 11.42 21.66
C THR A 534 8.34 12.66 20.86
N TRP A 535 7.36 12.54 19.95
CA TRP A 535 6.83 13.69 19.21
C TRP A 535 6.11 14.68 20.12
N GLU A 536 5.33 14.22 21.10
CA GLU A 536 4.75 15.07 22.13
C GLU A 536 5.82 15.81 22.94
N SER A 537 6.94 15.15 23.27
CA SER A 537 8.10 15.80 23.89
C SER A 537 8.70 16.89 22.99
N ARG A 538 8.88 16.62 21.68
CA ARG A 538 9.36 17.64 20.72
C ARG A 538 8.39 18.81 20.60
N ILE A 539 7.08 18.58 20.64
CA ILE A 539 6.08 19.66 20.68
C ILE A 539 6.21 20.44 22.00
N LEU A 540 6.33 19.76 23.14
CA LEU A 540 6.52 20.41 24.44
C LEU A 540 7.76 21.31 24.44
N GLU A 541 8.88 20.85 23.87
CA GLU A 541 10.09 21.66 23.72
C GLU A 541 9.83 22.94 22.90
N ARG A 542 9.01 22.86 21.84
CA ARG A 542 8.59 24.06 21.08
C ARG A 542 7.77 25.01 21.96
N TRP A 543 6.85 24.50 22.76
CA TRP A 543 6.09 25.32 23.72
C TRP A 543 6.99 25.93 24.81
N GLN A 544 8.02 25.22 25.26
CA GLN A 544 8.97 25.72 26.28
C GLN A 544 9.85 26.87 25.77
N ARG A 545 10.07 26.99 24.45
CA ARG A 545 10.69 28.20 23.86
C ARG A 545 9.84 29.44 24.11
N VAL A 546 8.52 29.27 24.15
CA VAL A 546 7.56 30.34 24.44
C VAL A 546 7.42 30.54 25.95
N TYR A 547 7.19 29.46 26.70
CA TYR A 547 6.99 29.45 28.16
C TYR A 547 8.09 28.63 28.85
N PRO A 548 9.24 29.23 29.20
CA PRO A 548 10.34 28.51 29.84
C PRO A 548 9.91 27.91 31.20
N GLY A 549 10.35 26.68 31.48
CA GLY A 549 10.12 26.02 32.77
C GLY A 549 8.76 25.33 32.94
N THR A 550 7.87 25.36 31.94
CA THR A 550 6.58 24.65 32.00
C THR A 550 6.73 23.15 31.70
N GLY A 551 6.01 22.31 32.45
CA GLY A 551 5.93 20.87 32.23
C GLY A 551 4.82 20.46 31.26
N ALA A 552 4.74 19.17 30.96
CA ALA A 552 3.71 18.61 30.07
C ALA A 552 2.28 18.88 30.58
N THR A 553 2.08 18.86 31.90
CA THR A 553 0.79 19.08 32.57
C THR A 553 0.30 20.52 32.49
N ASP A 554 1.20 21.49 32.29
CA ASP A 554 0.83 22.90 32.12
C ASP A 554 0.35 23.18 30.69
N ILE A 555 0.97 22.51 29.71
CA ILE A 555 0.73 22.72 28.29
C ILE A 555 -0.44 21.86 27.79
N PHE A 556 -0.46 20.58 28.13
CA PHE A 556 -1.44 19.61 27.66
C PHE A 556 -2.42 19.21 28.76
N ASP A 557 -3.60 18.74 28.34
CA ASP A 557 -4.63 18.32 29.30
C ASP A 557 -4.18 17.10 30.12
N THR A 558 -4.52 17.14 31.40
CA THR A 558 -4.33 16.01 32.32
C THR A 558 -5.68 15.38 32.68
N ARG A 559 -5.64 14.09 32.99
CA ARG A 559 -6.76 13.38 33.63
C ARG A 559 -6.34 13.05 35.05
N GLU A 560 -7.06 13.58 36.03
CA GLU A 560 -7.01 13.10 37.41
C GLU A 560 -7.99 11.92 37.58
N ASP A 561 -7.74 11.06 38.57
CA ASP A 561 -8.47 9.80 38.81
C ASP A 561 -9.98 9.96 39.09
N ASP A 562 -10.47 11.20 39.30
CA ASP A 562 -11.87 11.56 39.55
C ASP A 562 -12.43 12.52 38.46
N ASP A 563 -12.66 12.04 37.23
CA ASP A 563 -13.48 12.60 36.13
C ASP A 563 -13.36 14.10 35.73
N LYS A 564 -12.56 14.93 36.41
CA LYS A 564 -12.35 16.35 36.12
C LYS A 564 -11.08 16.52 35.31
N ARG A 565 -11.24 16.64 33.99
CA ARG A 565 -10.15 16.98 33.06
C ARG A 565 -9.70 18.43 33.28
N GLN A 566 -8.48 18.63 33.76
CA GLN A 566 -7.87 19.96 33.77
C GLN A 566 -7.37 20.28 32.36
N ARG A 567 -7.79 21.43 31.83
CA ARG A 567 -7.38 21.89 30.49
C ARG A 567 -6.02 22.56 30.56
N GLY A 568 -5.08 22.10 29.74
CA GLY A 568 -3.77 22.74 29.58
C GLY A 568 -3.84 23.98 28.68
N ARG A 569 -2.73 24.75 28.62
CA ARG A 569 -2.62 25.97 27.80
C ARG A 569 -2.97 25.73 26.32
N HIS A 570 -2.61 24.57 25.76
CA HIS A 570 -2.94 24.20 24.38
C HIS A 570 -4.46 24.21 24.14
N SER A 571 -5.22 23.43 24.92
CA SER A 571 -6.66 23.28 24.72
C SER A 571 -7.44 24.56 25.00
N LEU A 572 -6.96 25.37 25.96
CA LEU A 572 -7.53 26.70 26.23
C LEU A 572 -7.35 27.64 25.03
N LEU A 573 -6.17 27.65 24.40
CA LEU A 573 -5.92 28.45 23.21
C LEU A 573 -6.69 27.91 21.99
N GLN A 574 -6.65 26.59 21.77
CA GLN A 574 -7.40 25.92 20.70
C GLN A 574 -8.89 26.30 20.74
N ALA A 575 -9.51 26.26 21.93
CA ALA A 575 -10.92 26.59 22.09
C ALA A 575 -11.26 28.01 21.61
N ARG A 576 -10.33 28.97 21.68
CA ARG A 576 -10.54 30.37 21.26
C ARG A 576 -10.59 30.54 19.75
N PHE A 577 -9.89 29.69 18.99
CA PHE A 577 -10.00 29.67 17.52
C PHE A 577 -11.32 29.08 17.01
N HIS A 578 -12.04 28.32 17.86
CA HIS A 578 -13.32 27.69 17.51
C HIS A 578 -14.53 28.32 18.19
N ARG A 579 -14.31 29.25 19.12
CA ARG A 579 -15.38 29.89 19.88
C ARG A 579 -15.81 31.17 19.15
N PRO A 580 -17.07 31.28 18.69
CA PRO A 580 -17.52 32.47 17.98
C PRO A 580 -17.46 33.76 18.82
N GLN A 581 -17.45 33.66 20.15
CA GLN A 581 -17.35 34.83 21.04
C GLN A 581 -15.92 35.32 21.31
N ASP A 582 -14.91 34.73 20.66
CA ASP A 582 -13.51 35.18 20.73
C ASP A 582 -13.06 35.69 19.35
N ALA A 583 -12.33 36.82 19.32
CA ALA A 583 -11.87 37.41 18.07
C ALA A 583 -10.93 36.48 17.27
N LEU A 584 -10.21 35.57 17.95
CA LEU A 584 -9.36 34.57 17.30
C LEU A 584 -10.12 33.64 16.35
N TYR A 585 -11.44 33.54 16.50
CA TYR A 585 -12.29 32.88 15.53
C TYR A 585 -12.02 33.39 14.11
N LEU A 586 -11.78 34.68 13.92
CA LEU A 586 -11.50 35.27 12.59
C LEU A 586 -10.11 34.91 12.03
N ALA A 587 -9.16 34.45 12.86
CA ALA A 587 -7.76 34.29 12.45
C ALA A 587 -7.55 33.20 11.39
N LEU A 588 -8.33 32.11 11.46
CA LEU A 588 -8.23 30.96 10.56
C LEU A 588 -9.45 30.80 9.64
N ARG A 589 -10.37 31.76 9.63
CA ARG A 589 -11.57 31.75 8.79
C ARG A 589 -11.35 32.54 7.51
N GLU A 590 -12.10 32.19 6.48
CA GLU A 590 -11.92 32.74 5.14
C GLU A 590 -12.51 34.16 4.99
N PRO A 591 -11.74 35.20 4.60
CA PRO A 591 -12.31 36.51 4.34
C PRO A 591 -12.93 36.57 2.93
N TYR A 592 -14.25 36.37 2.81
CA TYR A 592 -14.90 36.22 1.49
C TYR A 592 -14.85 37.50 0.63
N LEU A 593 -14.77 38.68 1.25
CA LEU A 593 -14.56 39.96 0.57
C LEU A 593 -13.16 40.11 -0.07
N ARG A 594 -12.28 39.12 0.08
CA ARG A 594 -10.96 39.07 -0.56
C ARG A 594 -10.79 37.84 -1.43
N THR A 595 -11.41 36.73 -1.07
CA THR A 595 -11.25 35.44 -1.75
C THR A 595 -12.36 35.10 -2.74
N ILE A 596 -13.48 35.83 -2.70
CA ILE A 596 -14.64 35.59 -3.57
C ILE A 596 -15.01 36.85 -4.35
N VAL A 597 -15.12 37.98 -3.66
CA VAL A 597 -15.52 39.26 -4.26
C VAL A 597 -14.40 40.27 -4.02
N SER A 598 -13.93 40.97 -5.04
CA SER A 598 -12.78 41.90 -4.94
C SER A 598 -13.14 43.28 -4.38
N THR A 599 -14.01 43.33 -3.36
CA THR A 599 -14.57 44.58 -2.81
C THR A 599 -14.02 44.97 -1.44
N ALA A 600 -13.06 44.23 -0.87
CA ALA A 600 -12.47 44.59 0.42
C ALA A 600 -11.93 46.03 0.46
N GLU A 601 -11.21 46.48 -0.57
CA GLU A 601 -10.69 47.86 -0.62
C GLU A 601 -11.82 48.90 -0.65
N TRP A 602 -12.86 48.63 -1.44
CA TRP A 602 -14.05 49.47 -1.49
C TRP A 602 -14.77 49.52 -0.14
N ALA A 603 -14.93 48.37 0.52
CA ALA A 603 -15.59 48.25 1.81
C ALA A 603 -14.81 48.97 2.92
N LEU A 604 -13.48 48.93 2.88
CA LEU A 604 -12.62 49.71 3.78
C LEU A 604 -12.76 51.22 3.54
N ALA A 605 -12.87 51.66 2.28
CA ALA A 605 -13.08 53.07 1.95
C ALA A 605 -14.47 53.59 2.36
N HIS A 606 -15.46 52.70 2.48
CA HIS A 606 -16.86 53.02 2.85
C HIS A 606 -17.27 52.40 4.19
N LEU A 607 -16.29 52.16 5.08
CA LEU A 607 -16.49 51.40 6.31
C LEU A 607 -17.66 51.90 7.19
N PRO A 608 -17.88 53.22 7.40
CA PRO A 608 -19.01 53.69 8.19
C PRO A 608 -20.37 53.26 7.63
N ALA A 609 -20.54 53.29 6.30
CA ALA A 609 -21.77 52.86 5.63
C ALA A 609 -21.97 51.34 5.72
N VAL A 610 -20.88 50.57 5.58
CA VAL A 610 -20.88 49.10 5.76
C VAL A 610 -21.30 48.74 7.19
N VAL A 611 -20.79 49.44 8.20
CA VAL A 611 -21.14 49.23 9.61
C VAL A 611 -22.62 49.54 9.87
N GLU A 612 -23.14 50.64 9.32
CA GLU A 612 -24.55 51.00 9.47
C GLU A 612 -25.47 49.92 8.86
N GLU A 613 -25.18 49.48 7.64
CA GLU A 613 -25.91 48.40 6.97
C GLU A 613 -25.80 47.07 7.73
N ALA A 614 -24.60 46.70 8.20
CA ALA A 614 -24.37 45.46 8.94
C ALA A 614 -25.16 45.43 10.26
N ASN A 615 -25.24 46.54 10.98
CA ASN A 615 -26.06 46.65 12.19
C ASN A 615 -27.58 46.62 11.86
N ARG A 616 -27.99 47.13 10.69
CA ARG A 616 -29.38 47.00 10.23
C ARG A 616 -29.75 45.54 9.96
N ILE A 617 -28.84 44.79 9.33
CA ILE A 617 -29.00 43.34 9.12
C ILE A 617 -29.07 42.63 10.48
N LEU A 618 -28.13 42.92 11.39
CA LEU A 618 -28.07 42.33 12.74
C LEU A 618 -29.37 42.53 13.53
N ALA A 619 -29.95 43.74 13.51
CA ALA A 619 -31.19 44.04 14.22
C ALA A 619 -32.39 43.19 13.75
N GLY A 620 -32.36 42.69 12.50
CA GLY A 620 -33.36 41.80 11.93
C GLY A 620 -33.23 40.33 12.35
N LEU A 621 -32.13 39.93 13.00
CA LEU A 621 -31.84 38.54 13.33
C LEU A 621 -32.44 38.10 14.67
N ARG A 622 -32.55 36.77 14.83
CA ARG A 622 -32.84 36.14 16.11
C ARG A 622 -31.77 35.10 16.41
N LEU A 623 -31.09 35.28 17.54
CA LEU A 623 -29.89 34.55 17.91
C LEU A 623 -30.14 33.66 19.13
N GLY A 624 -29.26 32.68 19.32
CA GLY A 624 -29.18 31.92 20.57
C GLY A 624 -28.83 32.85 21.74
N LYS A 625 -29.24 32.49 22.96
CA LYS A 625 -29.08 33.33 24.15
C LYS A 625 -27.66 33.88 24.32
N THR A 626 -26.64 33.02 24.22
CA THR A 626 -25.23 33.43 24.38
C THR A 626 -24.76 34.38 23.28
N SER A 627 -25.11 34.09 22.02
CA SER A 627 -24.76 34.92 20.86
C SER A 627 -25.54 36.23 20.80
N ALA A 628 -26.68 36.33 21.50
CA ALA A 628 -27.43 37.58 21.66
C ALA A 628 -26.83 38.48 22.76
N GLU A 629 -26.42 37.91 23.90
CA GLU A 629 -25.87 38.64 25.04
C GLU A 629 -24.40 39.08 24.84
N ARG A 630 -23.62 38.33 24.05
CA ARG A 630 -22.19 38.57 23.83
C ARG A 630 -21.89 38.67 22.34
N LEU A 631 -20.94 39.55 21.99
CA LEU A 631 -20.45 39.71 20.61
C LEU A 631 -20.07 38.35 20.02
N ASP A 632 -20.71 38.03 18.90
CA ASP A 632 -20.48 36.80 18.15
C ASP A 632 -19.79 37.15 16.82
N TYR A 633 -18.50 36.83 16.72
CA TYR A 633 -17.65 37.17 15.59
C TYR A 633 -18.02 36.41 14.31
N GLN A 634 -18.68 35.26 14.42
CA GLN A 634 -19.22 34.56 13.27
C GLN A 634 -20.40 35.33 12.67
N VAL A 635 -21.38 35.71 13.51
CA VAL A 635 -22.54 36.50 13.06
C VAL A 635 -22.08 37.88 12.57
N ALA A 636 -21.20 38.55 13.32
CA ALA A 636 -20.65 39.85 12.93
C ALA A 636 -19.94 39.78 11.58
N ARG A 637 -19.13 38.72 11.35
CA ARG A 637 -18.47 38.48 10.05
C ARG A 637 -19.48 38.43 8.91
N ARG A 638 -20.49 37.55 9.02
CA ARG A 638 -21.49 37.35 7.96
C ARG A 638 -22.32 38.61 7.69
N CYS A 639 -22.69 39.36 8.74
CA CYS A 639 -23.39 40.63 8.58
C CYS A 639 -22.55 41.67 7.83
N VAL A 640 -21.27 41.82 8.17
CA VAL A 640 -20.36 42.77 7.51
C VAL A 640 -20.11 42.36 6.05
N GLU A 641 -19.85 41.08 5.79
CA GLU A 641 -19.64 40.57 4.42
C GLU A 641 -20.87 40.79 3.54
N GLN A 642 -22.08 40.50 4.05
CA GLN A 642 -23.33 40.74 3.31
C GLN A 642 -23.60 42.23 3.10
N ALA A 643 -23.36 43.07 4.10
CA ALA A 643 -23.50 44.52 4.00
C ALA A 643 -22.57 45.12 2.94
N ALA A 644 -21.29 44.74 2.99
CA ALA A 644 -20.29 45.19 2.02
C ALA A 644 -20.65 44.74 0.60
N ALA A 645 -21.06 43.48 0.41
CA ALA A 645 -21.52 42.98 -0.88
C ALA A 645 -22.73 43.78 -1.41
N ARG A 646 -23.72 44.06 -0.56
CA ARG A 646 -24.95 44.79 -0.94
C ARG A 646 -24.65 46.21 -1.40
N LEU A 647 -23.84 46.95 -0.63
CA LEU A 647 -23.50 48.33 -0.95
C LEU A 647 -22.55 48.43 -2.15
N SER A 648 -21.61 47.50 -2.28
CA SER A 648 -20.72 47.45 -3.45
C SER A 648 -21.50 47.15 -4.73
N ALA A 649 -22.51 46.26 -4.65
CA ALA A 649 -23.36 45.91 -5.78
C ALA A 649 -24.19 47.11 -6.24
N SER A 650 -24.79 47.85 -5.30
CA SER A 650 -25.58 49.05 -5.62
C SER A 650 -24.72 50.21 -6.15
N ALA A 651 -23.46 50.29 -5.73
CA ALA A 651 -22.48 51.25 -6.24
C ALA A 651 -21.87 50.87 -7.60
N GLY A 652 -22.19 49.69 -8.16
CA GLY A 652 -21.59 49.21 -9.40
C GLY A 652 -20.10 48.86 -9.28
N ALA A 653 -19.60 48.66 -8.05
CA ALA A 653 -18.19 48.37 -7.75
C ALA A 653 -17.82 46.88 -7.90
N ILE A 654 -18.77 46.04 -8.32
CA ILE A 654 -18.58 44.59 -8.46
C ILE A 654 -18.36 44.23 -9.95
N PRO A 655 -17.25 43.56 -10.29
CA PRO A 655 -17.01 43.05 -11.62
C PRO A 655 -18.12 42.09 -12.09
N ALA A 656 -18.47 42.13 -13.38
CA ALA A 656 -19.50 41.25 -13.93
C ALA A 656 -19.19 39.75 -13.75
N ALA A 657 -17.91 39.39 -13.68
CA ALA A 657 -17.44 38.02 -13.46
C ALA A 657 -17.71 37.47 -12.05
N GLU A 658 -17.98 38.34 -11.06
CA GLU A 658 -18.15 37.96 -9.65
C GLU A 658 -19.63 37.94 -9.21
N ARG A 659 -20.58 38.25 -10.12
CA ARG A 659 -22.00 38.40 -9.79
C ARG A 659 -22.62 37.16 -9.16
N ASP A 660 -22.37 35.98 -9.72
CA ASP A 660 -22.91 34.72 -9.21
C ASP A 660 -22.44 34.43 -7.77
N ALA A 661 -21.21 34.82 -7.46
CA ALA A 661 -20.63 34.63 -6.14
C ALA A 661 -21.17 35.65 -5.11
N VAL A 662 -21.43 36.87 -5.57
CA VAL A 662 -22.10 37.93 -4.80
C VAL A 662 -23.53 37.55 -4.47
N ASP A 663 -24.26 36.90 -5.37
CA ASP A 663 -25.63 36.47 -5.14
C ASP A 663 -25.74 35.49 -3.95
N HIS A 664 -24.72 34.67 -3.71
CA HIS A 664 -24.67 33.80 -2.53
C HIS A 664 -24.52 34.60 -1.22
N LEU A 665 -23.68 35.64 -1.21
CA LEU A 665 -23.53 36.54 -0.06
C LEU A 665 -24.79 37.40 0.17
N LEU A 666 -25.50 37.77 -0.89
CA LEU A 666 -26.74 38.55 -0.82
C LEU A 666 -27.96 37.72 -0.44
N ASN A 667 -27.85 36.39 -0.42
CA ASN A 667 -28.94 35.51 -0.04
C ASN A 667 -29.42 35.79 1.40
N VAL A 668 -30.74 35.78 1.61
CA VAL A 668 -31.34 36.03 2.93
C VAL A 668 -30.87 35.04 4.01
N ASP A 669 -30.55 33.81 3.61
CA ASP A 669 -30.12 32.76 4.52
C ASP A 669 -28.61 32.75 4.75
N TYR A 670 -27.82 33.58 4.04
CA TYR A 670 -26.36 33.63 4.18
C TYR A 670 -25.91 33.87 5.63
N VAL A 671 -26.55 34.80 6.33
CA VAL A 671 -26.16 35.11 7.71
C VAL A 671 -26.37 33.92 8.65
N LYS A 672 -27.36 33.07 8.35
CA LYS A 672 -27.70 31.87 9.12
C LYS A 672 -26.87 30.65 8.73
N LEU A 673 -26.71 30.42 7.43
CA LEU A 673 -26.18 29.17 6.87
C LEU A 673 -24.79 29.31 6.22
N GLY A 674 -24.22 30.52 6.19
CA GLY A 674 -22.99 30.79 5.46
C GLY A 674 -23.15 30.55 3.97
N LEU A 675 -22.07 30.16 3.30
CA LEU A 675 -22.07 29.89 1.85
C LEU A 675 -22.68 28.54 1.45
N ASP A 676 -22.90 27.62 2.40
CA ASP A 676 -23.52 26.32 2.12
C ASP A 676 -25.01 26.48 1.76
N LEU A 677 -25.68 27.52 2.31
CA LEU A 677 -27.11 27.87 2.09
C LEU A 677 -28.12 26.74 2.37
N ALA A 678 -27.68 25.51 2.65
CA ALA A 678 -28.52 24.38 2.97
C ALA A 678 -28.30 23.91 4.41
N HIS A 679 -27.04 23.72 4.83
CA HIS A 679 -26.69 23.28 6.18
C HIS A 679 -25.42 23.96 6.69
N ASP A 680 -25.35 24.23 8.00
CA ASP A 680 -24.16 24.80 8.64
C ASP A 680 -23.59 23.85 9.70
N GLU A 681 -23.08 22.68 9.27
CA GLU A 681 -22.67 21.61 10.19
C GLU A 681 -21.51 21.98 11.14
N PHE A 682 -20.80 23.08 10.87
CA PHE A 682 -19.63 23.49 11.64
C PHE A 682 -19.92 24.63 12.62
N GLU A 683 -21.08 25.28 12.49
CA GLU A 683 -21.21 26.68 12.86
C GLU A 683 -22.68 27.10 13.20
N ASN A 684 -23.60 26.15 13.46
CA ASN A 684 -25.05 26.41 13.62
C ASN A 684 -25.55 26.84 15.03
N ASP A 685 -24.66 26.98 16.02
CA ASP A 685 -25.09 27.23 17.42
C ASP A 685 -25.61 28.66 17.66
N SER A 686 -25.50 29.53 16.66
CA SER A 686 -25.75 30.97 16.77
C SER A 686 -27.22 31.37 16.57
N ILE A 687 -28.08 30.49 16.02
CA ILE A 687 -29.49 30.78 15.70
C ILE A 687 -30.38 30.52 16.93
N GLY A 688 -31.37 31.39 17.17
CA GLY A 688 -32.31 31.22 18.27
C GLY A 688 -33.50 32.18 18.20
N THR A 689 -33.99 32.62 19.37
CA THR A 689 -35.20 33.44 19.50
C THR A 689 -34.95 34.83 20.11
N GLU A 690 -33.73 35.11 20.56
CA GLU A 690 -33.39 36.35 21.28
C GLU A 690 -32.94 37.45 20.32
N ALA A 691 -33.16 38.72 20.69
CA ALA A 691 -32.66 39.87 19.94
C ALA A 691 -31.21 40.20 20.37
N PRO A 692 -30.31 40.59 19.44
CA PRO A 692 -28.92 40.91 19.77
C PRO A 692 -28.83 42.15 20.68
N GLN A 693 -27.97 42.08 21.70
CA GLN A 693 -27.74 43.15 22.71
C GLN A 693 -26.42 43.91 22.48
N TRP A 694 -25.71 43.60 21.40
CA TRP A 694 -24.45 44.22 21.01
C TRP A 694 -24.56 44.77 19.58
N HIS A 695 -23.60 45.63 19.21
CA HIS A 695 -23.52 46.22 17.87
C HIS A 695 -22.14 45.99 17.26
N ILE A 696 -22.08 45.97 15.93
CA ILE A 696 -20.84 45.87 15.16
C ILE A 696 -20.18 47.25 15.16
N THR A 697 -18.94 47.32 15.60
CA THR A 697 -18.14 48.57 15.60
C THR A 697 -17.29 48.66 14.33
N GLU A 698 -16.78 49.85 14.00
CA GLU A 698 -15.82 50.03 12.90
C GLU A 698 -14.60 49.13 13.03
N ARG A 699 -14.06 48.98 14.25
CA ARG A 699 -12.92 48.08 14.50
C ARG A 699 -13.23 46.62 14.17
N VAL A 700 -14.40 46.12 14.55
CA VAL A 700 -14.84 44.75 14.22
C VAL A 700 -15.03 44.60 12.73
N ALA A 701 -15.70 45.55 12.07
CA ALA A 701 -15.90 45.51 10.63
C ALA A 701 -14.57 45.58 9.86
N GLN A 702 -13.62 46.42 10.29
CA GLN A 702 -12.27 46.48 9.72
C GLN A 702 -11.55 45.13 9.82
N THR A 703 -11.67 44.47 10.97
CA THR A 703 -11.07 43.14 11.21
C THR A 703 -11.70 42.07 10.30
N VAL A 704 -13.03 42.12 10.11
CA VAL A 704 -13.76 41.19 9.23
C VAL A 704 -13.42 41.38 7.76
N VAL A 705 -13.42 42.62 7.28
CA VAL A 705 -13.04 42.93 5.88
C VAL A 705 -11.61 42.46 5.59
N GLY A 706 -10.82 42.30 6.65
CA GLY A 706 -9.60 41.53 6.65
C GLY A 706 -8.39 42.41 6.38
N THR A 707 -7.35 42.18 7.16
CA THR A 707 -5.99 42.63 6.87
C THR A 707 -5.45 41.76 5.73
N PRO A 708 -4.82 42.34 4.69
CA PRO A 708 -4.31 41.57 3.54
C PRO A 708 -3.30 40.50 3.97
N GLY A 709 -3.21 39.43 3.19
CA GLY A 709 -2.18 38.40 3.32
C GLY A 709 -2.58 37.15 4.11
N SER A 710 -3.87 36.87 4.26
CA SER A 710 -4.35 35.64 4.93
C SER A 710 -3.94 34.37 4.18
N ILE A 711 -3.94 33.23 4.87
CA ILE A 711 -3.68 31.92 4.25
C ILE A 711 -4.62 31.60 3.09
N TRP A 712 -5.88 32.03 3.18
CA TRP A 712 -6.91 31.73 2.18
C TRP A 712 -6.80 32.63 0.96
N GLU A 713 -6.50 33.91 1.15
CA GLU A 713 -6.25 34.87 0.07
C GLU A 713 -5.09 34.42 -0.83
N ARG A 714 -4.03 33.87 -0.23
CA ARG A 714 -2.87 33.31 -0.96
C ARG A 714 -3.19 32.04 -1.75
N HIS A 715 -4.35 31.41 -1.52
CA HIS A 715 -4.81 30.20 -2.21
C HIS A 715 -6.14 30.39 -2.94
N THR A 716 -6.51 31.64 -3.25
CA THR A 716 -7.80 32.00 -3.86
C THR A 716 -8.07 31.21 -5.15
N ASP A 717 -7.08 31.05 -6.03
CA ASP A 717 -7.22 30.30 -7.28
C ASP A 717 -7.63 28.83 -7.04
N LEU A 718 -7.08 28.20 -6.01
CA LEU A 718 -7.39 26.81 -5.67
C LEU A 718 -8.76 26.70 -5.02
N LEU A 719 -9.12 27.64 -4.14
CA LEU A 719 -10.42 27.66 -3.48
C LEU A 719 -11.56 28.00 -4.45
N GLY A 720 -11.29 28.82 -5.48
CA GLY A 720 -12.25 29.17 -6.54
C GLY A 720 -12.68 27.99 -7.41
N ALA A 721 -11.90 26.91 -7.44
CA ALA A 721 -12.25 25.68 -8.15
C ALA A 721 -13.23 24.77 -7.38
N LEU A 722 -13.52 25.07 -6.10
CA LEU A 722 -14.43 24.29 -5.27
C LEU A 722 -15.86 24.85 -5.33
N SER A 723 -16.86 23.98 -5.18
CA SER A 723 -18.24 24.42 -4.94
C SER A 723 -18.35 25.15 -3.58
N PRO A 724 -19.33 26.06 -3.40
CA PRO A 724 -19.49 26.80 -2.14
C PRO A 724 -19.55 25.91 -0.90
N VAL A 725 -20.37 24.84 -0.96
CA VAL A 725 -20.50 23.82 0.10
C VAL A 725 -19.15 23.18 0.41
N LEU A 726 -18.43 22.71 -0.60
CA LEU A 726 -17.17 22.00 -0.40
C LEU A 726 -16.06 22.92 0.11
N ARG A 727 -16.05 24.19 -0.35
CA ARG A 727 -15.12 25.23 0.08
C ARG A 727 -15.24 25.49 1.58
N VAL A 728 -16.46 25.70 2.08
CA VAL A 728 -16.74 25.87 3.52
C VAL A 728 -16.21 24.67 4.30
N ARG A 729 -16.58 23.46 3.87
CA ARG A 729 -16.14 22.22 4.55
C ARG A 729 -14.62 22.10 4.61
N VAL A 730 -13.91 22.38 3.52
CA VAL A 730 -12.44 22.28 3.45
C VAL A 730 -11.79 23.30 4.38
N VAL A 731 -12.21 24.56 4.34
CA VAL A 731 -11.66 25.63 5.19
C VAL A 731 -11.86 25.31 6.66
N GLU A 732 -13.06 24.90 7.07
CA GLU A 732 -13.35 24.55 8.46
C GLU A 732 -12.51 23.36 8.96
N GLN A 733 -12.37 22.32 8.15
CA GLN A 733 -11.55 21.16 8.52
C GLN A 733 -10.06 21.51 8.61
N LEU A 734 -9.55 22.35 7.71
CA LEU A 734 -8.15 22.79 7.77
C LEU A 734 -7.89 23.73 8.95
N ALA A 735 -8.82 24.62 9.28
CA ALA A 735 -8.70 25.47 10.47
C ALA A 735 -8.68 24.64 11.77
N ARG A 736 -9.52 23.60 11.85
CA ARG A 736 -9.47 22.62 12.95
C ARG A 736 -8.14 21.87 12.96
N TYR A 737 -7.69 21.40 11.80
CA TYR A 737 -6.42 20.70 11.65
C TYR A 737 -5.22 21.46 12.21
N LEU A 738 -5.07 22.74 11.84
CA LEU A 738 -3.99 23.61 12.31
C LEU A 738 -3.96 23.77 13.84
N THR A 739 -5.04 23.46 14.55
CA THR A 739 -5.12 23.66 16.01
C THR A 739 -5.12 22.36 16.81
N TYR A 740 -4.86 21.22 16.18
CA TYR A 740 -4.74 19.94 16.89
C TYR A 740 -3.45 19.84 17.71
N LYS A 741 -3.52 19.11 18.83
CA LYS A 741 -2.40 18.87 19.76
C LYS A 741 -1.12 18.41 19.06
N GLN A 742 -1.25 17.49 18.11
CA GLN A 742 -0.11 16.85 17.43
C GLN A 742 0.46 17.69 16.28
N VAL A 743 -0.19 18.81 15.93
CA VAL A 743 0.18 19.72 14.84
C VAL A 743 0.91 20.94 15.43
N PRO A 744 2.18 21.20 15.06
CA PRO A 744 3.01 22.19 15.75
C PRO A 744 2.65 23.66 15.46
N PHE A 745 1.63 23.93 14.64
CA PHE A 745 1.24 25.27 14.18
C PHE A 745 1.05 26.28 15.31
N LEU A 746 0.34 25.92 16.39
CA LEU A 746 0.13 26.85 17.51
C LEU A 746 1.44 27.23 18.21
N ALA A 747 2.37 26.28 18.36
CA ALA A 747 3.67 26.55 18.96
C ALA A 747 4.54 27.42 18.04
N ASP A 748 4.52 27.15 16.73
CA ASP A 748 5.21 27.95 15.73
C ASP A 748 4.66 29.40 15.71
N LEU A 749 3.35 29.56 15.73
CA LEU A 749 2.67 30.87 15.79
C LEU A 749 3.07 31.65 17.05
N LEU A 750 3.00 31.02 18.22
CA LEU A 750 3.35 31.70 19.47
C LEU A 750 4.84 32.04 19.56
N THR A 751 5.71 31.26 18.91
CA THR A 751 7.14 31.55 18.82
C THR A 751 7.39 32.83 18.03
N GLU A 752 6.75 32.98 16.87
CA GLU A 752 6.81 34.21 16.08
C GLU A 752 6.14 35.38 16.82
N ALA A 753 5.04 35.14 17.53
CA ALA A 753 4.39 36.16 18.36
C ALA A 753 5.31 36.68 19.48
N LYS A 754 6.05 35.77 20.13
CA LYS A 754 7.07 36.12 21.13
C LYS A 754 8.17 36.97 20.52
N ALA A 755 8.67 36.58 19.34
CA ALA A 755 9.72 37.31 18.63
C ALA A 755 9.26 38.72 18.21
N ALA A 756 7.97 38.88 17.88
CA ALA A 756 7.35 40.15 17.59
C ALA A 756 6.97 40.99 18.84
N GLY A 757 7.22 40.49 20.05
CA GLY A 757 6.94 41.21 21.31
C GLY A 757 5.47 41.20 21.73
N ALA A 758 4.65 40.27 21.23
CA ALA A 758 3.24 40.16 21.62
C ALA A 758 3.09 39.71 23.09
N PRO A 759 2.05 40.17 23.81
CA PRO A 759 1.72 39.69 25.15
C PRO A 759 1.24 38.23 25.11
N LEU A 760 1.94 37.35 25.82
CA LEU A 760 1.70 35.90 25.80
C LEU A 760 1.01 35.36 27.05
N ASP A 761 0.97 36.11 28.15
CA ASP A 761 0.27 35.69 29.37
C ASP A 761 -0.61 36.84 29.91
N PRO A 762 -1.95 36.80 29.68
CA PRO A 762 -2.66 35.88 28.78
C PRO A 762 -2.39 36.20 27.30
N VAL A 763 -2.42 35.19 26.42
CA VAL A 763 -2.32 35.41 24.96
C VAL A 763 -3.48 36.30 24.51
N GLU A 764 -3.25 37.54 24.14
CA GLU A 764 -4.34 38.45 23.75
C GLU A 764 -4.80 38.17 22.31
N SER A 765 -6.13 38.06 22.09
CA SER A 765 -6.68 37.76 20.75
C SER A 765 -6.32 38.82 19.72
N SER A 766 -6.37 40.10 20.11
CA SER A 766 -6.01 41.23 19.24
C SER A 766 -4.57 41.15 18.77
N SER A 767 -3.64 40.89 19.68
CA SER A 767 -2.21 40.84 19.38
C SER A 767 -1.85 39.70 18.42
N VAL A 768 -2.52 38.55 18.55
CA VAL A 768 -2.35 37.43 17.61
C VAL A 768 -2.97 37.73 16.24
N LEU A 769 -4.15 38.37 16.19
CA LEU A 769 -4.78 38.78 14.94
C LEU A 769 -3.92 39.78 14.17
N ASP A 770 -3.36 40.78 14.86
CA ASP A 770 -2.48 41.79 14.25
C ASP A 770 -1.20 41.18 13.68
N LEU A 771 -0.72 40.07 14.26
CA LEU A 771 0.46 39.35 13.78
C LEU A 771 0.20 38.51 12.53
N MET A 772 -1.03 38.00 12.32
CA MET A 772 -1.35 37.01 11.27
C MET A 772 -0.74 37.32 9.89
N PRO A 773 -0.88 38.55 9.33
CA PRO A 773 -0.32 38.86 8.01
C PRO A 773 1.20 38.62 7.92
N THR A 774 1.93 39.07 8.93
CA THR A 774 3.40 38.95 9.01
C THR A 774 3.83 37.52 9.35
N PHE A 775 3.06 36.79 10.15
CA PHE A 775 3.32 35.38 10.45
C PHE A 775 3.37 34.55 9.17
N TRP A 776 2.44 34.74 8.23
CA TRP A 776 2.42 34.00 6.97
C TRP A 776 3.64 34.27 6.07
N GLU A 777 4.35 35.37 6.30
CA GLU A 777 5.58 35.73 5.59
C GLU A 777 6.84 35.19 6.26
N SER A 778 6.76 34.79 7.55
CA SER A 778 7.83 34.13 8.29
C SER A 778 8.19 32.77 7.69
N ALA A 779 9.36 32.24 8.03
CA ALA A 779 9.78 30.93 7.55
C ALA A 779 8.82 29.79 8.00
N PRO A 780 8.36 29.71 9.26
CA PRO A 780 7.31 28.76 9.65
C PRO A 780 5.99 28.98 8.90
N GLY A 781 5.54 30.23 8.76
CA GLY A 781 4.31 30.56 8.05
C GLY A 781 4.32 30.12 6.59
N ARG A 782 5.42 30.36 5.86
CA ARG A 782 5.58 29.92 4.47
C ARG A 782 5.52 28.40 4.32
N ARG A 783 6.10 27.64 5.27
CA ARG A 783 5.99 26.17 5.27
C ARG A 783 4.55 25.70 5.41
N TRP A 784 3.79 26.32 6.31
CA TRP A 784 2.36 26.03 6.47
C TRP A 784 1.56 26.41 5.21
N LEU A 785 1.84 27.55 4.58
CA LEU A 785 1.23 27.94 3.31
C LEU A 785 1.51 26.89 2.22
N GLU A 786 2.77 26.50 2.04
CA GLU A 786 3.17 25.48 1.05
C GLU A 786 2.47 24.14 1.30
N GLN A 787 2.38 23.71 2.56
CA GLN A 787 1.73 22.46 2.93
C GLN A 787 0.22 22.48 2.63
N ILE A 788 -0.46 23.59 2.96
CA ILE A 788 -1.89 23.77 2.69
C ILE A 788 -2.16 23.90 1.19
N GLY A 789 -1.34 24.65 0.46
CA GLY A 789 -1.43 24.74 -1.00
C GLY A 789 -1.16 23.41 -1.71
N ALA A 790 -0.25 22.59 -1.18
CA ALA A 790 -0.05 21.23 -1.65
C ALA A 790 -1.27 20.35 -1.37
N PHE A 791 -1.91 20.50 -0.20
CA PHE A 791 -3.12 19.78 0.15
C PHE A 791 -4.28 20.13 -0.78
N LEU A 792 -4.53 21.43 -1.01
CA LEU A 792 -5.63 21.88 -1.88
C LEU A 792 -5.45 21.38 -3.32
N ARG A 793 -4.23 21.44 -3.86
CA ARG A 793 -3.92 20.84 -5.18
C ARG A 793 -4.17 19.34 -5.22
N TYR A 794 -3.78 18.62 -4.16
CA TYR A 794 -4.05 17.18 -4.05
C TYR A 794 -5.56 16.89 -4.02
N PHE A 795 -6.31 17.66 -3.22
CA PHE A 795 -7.74 17.52 -2.99
C PHE A 795 -8.57 17.79 -4.24
N LEU A 796 -8.22 18.81 -5.03
CA LEU A 796 -8.89 19.14 -6.29
C LEU A 796 -8.75 18.06 -7.36
N GLN A 797 -7.70 17.25 -7.29
CA GLN A 797 -7.49 16.13 -8.23
C GLN A 797 -8.27 14.86 -7.87
N ARG A 798 -9.02 14.86 -6.76
CA ARG A 798 -9.78 13.70 -6.29
C ARG A 798 -11.21 13.73 -6.81
N ASP A 799 -11.81 12.56 -6.98
CA ASP A 799 -13.24 12.48 -7.27
C ASP A 799 -14.10 12.87 -6.04
N PRO A 800 -15.38 13.22 -6.22
CA PRO A 800 -16.23 13.70 -5.12
C PRO A 800 -16.35 12.73 -3.94
N ARG A 801 -16.31 11.42 -4.17
CA ARG A 801 -16.39 10.43 -3.10
C ARG A 801 -15.09 10.43 -2.28
N GLN A 802 -13.94 10.47 -2.94
CA GLN A 802 -12.64 10.57 -2.28
C GLN A 802 -12.48 11.88 -1.50
N GLN A 803 -12.97 12.99 -2.05
CA GLN A 803 -13.00 14.28 -1.35
C GLN A 803 -13.76 14.18 -0.02
N LEU A 804 -14.94 13.57 -0.03
CA LEU A 804 -15.71 13.32 1.19
C LEU A 804 -14.96 12.40 2.17
N GLU A 805 -14.39 11.30 1.68
CA GLU A 805 -13.61 10.37 2.51
C GLU A 805 -12.41 11.05 3.19
N ILE A 806 -11.73 11.98 2.50
CA ILE A 806 -10.63 12.78 3.04
C ILE A 806 -11.11 13.73 4.14
N LEU A 807 -12.23 14.42 3.92
CA LEU A 807 -12.80 15.35 4.88
C LEU A 807 -13.36 14.63 6.11
N ASP A 808 -13.91 13.43 5.94
CA ASP A 808 -14.61 12.71 7.01
C ASP A 808 -13.75 11.74 7.83
N GLY A 809 -12.50 11.52 7.45
CA GLY A 809 -11.57 10.65 8.18
C GLY A 809 -10.21 11.31 8.46
N PRO A 810 -9.29 11.33 7.49
CA PRO A 810 -7.90 11.75 7.65
C PRO A 810 -7.67 13.06 8.42
N ILE A 811 -8.42 14.10 8.08
CA ILE A 811 -8.17 15.45 8.59
C ILE A 811 -8.64 15.59 10.04
N LYS A 812 -9.55 14.73 10.54
CA LYS A 812 -10.22 14.91 11.83
C LYS A 812 -9.39 14.53 13.07
N THR A 813 -8.25 13.84 12.93
CA THR A 813 -7.49 13.37 14.11
C THR A 813 -6.17 14.11 14.33
N GLY A 814 -5.52 14.56 13.25
CA GLY A 814 -4.20 15.19 13.32
C GLY A 814 -3.08 14.29 13.84
N ASP A 815 -3.31 12.98 13.97
CA ASP A 815 -2.33 12.05 14.56
C ASP A 815 -1.00 12.08 13.81
N PHE A 816 0.10 12.16 14.55
CA PHE A 816 1.44 12.20 13.99
C PHE A 816 1.84 10.89 13.32
N ALA A 817 1.68 9.78 14.03
CA ALA A 817 1.87 8.44 13.51
C ALA A 817 0.51 7.72 13.40
N ARG A 818 0.39 6.75 12.48
CA ARG A 818 -0.74 5.80 12.44
C ARG A 818 -0.25 4.38 12.21
N HIS A 819 -1.06 3.39 12.57
CA HIS A 819 -0.76 1.99 12.29
C HIS A 819 -1.99 1.21 11.85
N THR A 820 -1.75 -0.01 11.38
CA THR A 820 -2.73 -0.78 10.59
C THR A 820 -3.52 -1.79 11.41
N ARG A 821 -3.49 -1.65 12.74
CA ARG A 821 -4.26 -2.48 13.70
C ARG A 821 -5.53 -1.77 14.15
N ASP A 822 -5.52 -0.44 14.19
CA ASP A 822 -6.71 0.35 14.48
C ASP A 822 -7.78 -0.08 13.47
N GLY A 823 -8.99 -0.41 13.93
CA GLY A 823 -10.09 -0.90 13.09
C GLY A 823 -10.58 0.08 11.99
N GLU A 824 -9.75 1.06 11.66
CA GLU A 824 -9.88 1.98 10.56
C GLU A 824 -9.80 1.23 9.22
N SER A 825 -10.67 1.62 8.28
CA SER A 825 -10.64 1.09 6.93
C SER A 825 -9.28 1.37 6.27
N ARG A 826 -8.71 0.36 5.62
CA ARG A 826 -7.44 0.47 4.87
C ARG A 826 -7.44 1.63 3.87
N GLU A 827 -8.61 1.93 3.30
CA GLU A 827 -8.78 3.01 2.34
C GLU A 827 -8.64 4.40 2.98
N ARG A 828 -9.14 4.58 4.21
CA ARG A 828 -8.97 5.84 4.96
C ARG A 828 -7.51 6.07 5.34
N LEU A 829 -6.81 5.02 5.79
CA LEU A 829 -5.37 5.09 6.07
C LEU A 829 -4.58 5.45 4.81
N ARG A 830 -4.95 4.86 3.65
CA ARG A 830 -4.33 5.15 2.36
C ARG A 830 -4.51 6.61 1.97
N GLU A 831 -5.74 7.12 2.04
CA GLU A 831 -6.00 8.52 1.70
C GLU A 831 -5.28 9.46 2.66
N ALA A 832 -5.34 9.22 3.98
CA ALA A 832 -4.66 10.05 4.98
C ALA A 832 -3.18 10.19 4.70
N PHE A 833 -2.50 9.07 4.50
CA PHE A 833 -1.06 9.06 4.29
C PHE A 833 -0.66 9.66 2.93
N ASN A 834 -1.50 9.56 1.91
CA ASN A 834 -1.26 10.20 0.62
C ASN A 834 -1.52 11.71 0.59
N THR A 835 -2.20 12.30 1.59
CA THR A 835 -2.24 13.77 1.69
C THR A 835 -0.86 14.31 2.10
N PRO A 836 -0.53 15.60 1.83
CA PRO A 836 0.66 16.25 2.41
C PRO A 836 0.48 16.59 3.90
N LEU A 837 -0.69 16.37 4.49
CA LEU A 837 -0.97 16.58 5.91
C LEU A 837 -0.58 15.33 6.72
N TYR A 838 -0.84 15.34 8.02
CA TYR A 838 -0.53 14.22 8.90
C TYR A 838 -1.45 13.02 8.60
N PRO A 839 -1.00 11.77 8.82
CA PRO A 839 0.20 11.38 9.56
C PRO A 839 1.50 11.49 8.73
N MET A 840 2.59 11.81 9.43
CA MET A 840 3.95 11.81 8.89
C MET A 840 4.54 10.40 8.85
N ILE A 841 4.09 9.51 9.74
CA ILE A 841 4.58 8.13 9.85
C ILE A 841 3.42 7.15 9.73
N LEU A 842 3.56 6.15 8.88
CA LEU A 842 2.65 5.01 8.82
C LEU A 842 3.42 3.72 9.14
N ILE A 843 2.99 3.00 10.16
CA ILE A 843 3.56 1.71 10.55
C ILE A 843 2.65 0.60 10.00
N ALA A 844 3.14 -0.12 9.00
CA ALA A 844 2.40 -1.13 8.26
C ALA A 844 2.84 -2.56 8.61
N ASN A 845 1.87 -3.45 8.81
CA ASN A 845 2.11 -4.88 8.96
C ASN A 845 2.07 -5.64 7.61
N GLU A 846 2.25 -6.96 7.67
CA GLU A 846 2.25 -7.82 6.47
C GLU A 846 0.93 -7.79 5.70
N VAL A 847 -0.20 -7.53 6.38
CA VAL A 847 -1.53 -7.47 5.76
C VAL A 847 -1.65 -6.30 4.78
N MET A 848 -0.82 -5.27 4.93
CA MET A 848 -0.78 -4.08 4.06
C MET A 848 0.29 -4.18 2.97
N GLN A 849 0.98 -5.33 2.88
CA GLN A 849 1.87 -5.63 1.75
C GLN A 849 1.10 -5.76 0.43
N GLU A 850 -0.23 -5.83 0.45
CA GLU A 850 -1.10 -6.04 -0.71
C GLU A 850 -2.14 -4.91 -0.83
N GLY A 851 -2.44 -4.51 -2.07
CA GLY A 851 -3.61 -3.67 -2.39
C GLY A 851 -3.51 -2.15 -2.20
N LEU A 852 -2.62 -1.59 -1.36
CA LEU A 852 -2.56 -0.14 -1.13
C LEU A 852 -1.48 0.60 -1.91
N ASP A 853 -1.78 1.85 -2.22
CA ASP A 853 -0.96 2.74 -3.03
C ASP A 853 -0.62 3.95 -2.16
N LEU A 854 0.64 4.09 -1.73
CA LEU A 854 1.11 5.07 -0.72
C LEU A 854 2.18 6.01 -1.30
N HIS A 855 2.13 6.21 -2.61
CA HIS A 855 3.23 6.76 -3.42
C HIS A 855 3.17 8.28 -3.61
N LYS A 856 2.05 8.94 -3.29
CA LYS A 856 1.85 10.34 -3.70
C LYS A 856 2.70 11.33 -2.92
N HIS A 857 2.87 11.12 -1.61
CA HIS A 857 3.56 12.05 -0.70
C HIS A 857 4.62 11.39 0.20
N CYS A 858 5.00 10.15 -0.08
CA CYS A 858 6.06 9.44 0.64
C CYS A 858 7.22 9.10 -0.31
N ARG A 859 8.45 9.18 0.19
CA ARG A 859 9.68 8.77 -0.51
C ARG A 859 10.65 7.98 0.39
N ARG A 860 10.22 7.59 1.58
CA ARG A 860 11.05 6.87 2.56
C ARG A 860 10.36 5.61 3.03
N ILE A 861 11.07 4.49 2.98
CA ILE A 861 10.60 3.20 3.43
C ILE A 861 11.63 2.55 4.35
N VAL A 862 11.20 2.20 5.57
CA VAL A 862 12.03 1.50 6.56
C VAL A 862 11.57 0.06 6.65
N HIS A 863 12.43 -0.88 6.29
CA HIS A 863 12.21 -2.31 6.53
C HIS A 863 12.69 -2.65 7.94
N HIS A 864 11.91 -2.25 8.96
CA HIS A 864 12.23 -2.53 10.36
C HIS A 864 12.36 -4.04 10.58
N ASP A 865 11.41 -4.81 10.08
CA ASP A 865 11.55 -6.26 9.96
C ASP A 865 11.82 -6.63 8.51
N LEU A 866 13.03 -7.11 8.22
CA LEU A 866 13.34 -7.63 6.90
C LEU A 866 12.66 -9.00 6.72
N VAL A 867 12.05 -9.20 5.56
CA VAL A 867 11.43 -10.47 5.18
C VAL A 867 12.44 -11.36 4.49
N TRP A 868 12.34 -12.67 4.72
CA TRP A 868 13.18 -13.69 4.09
C TRP A 868 13.06 -13.77 2.57
N ASN A 869 12.02 -13.14 2.03
CA ASN A 869 11.63 -13.22 0.64
C ASN A 869 11.84 -11.87 -0.06
N PRO A 870 12.81 -11.74 -0.98
CA PRO A 870 13.05 -10.51 -1.74
C PRO A 870 11.82 -10.02 -2.52
N ALA A 871 10.96 -10.93 -2.99
CA ALA A 871 9.76 -10.54 -3.69
C ALA A 871 8.82 -9.70 -2.80
N GLN A 872 8.72 -10.03 -1.51
CA GLN A 872 7.96 -9.23 -0.56
C GLN A 872 8.64 -7.89 -0.28
N VAL A 873 9.99 -7.82 -0.31
CA VAL A 873 10.73 -6.54 -0.23
C VAL A 873 10.35 -5.66 -1.42
N GLU A 874 10.40 -6.19 -2.64
CA GLU A 874 10.03 -5.43 -3.85
C GLU A 874 8.56 -5.00 -3.85
N GLN A 875 7.64 -5.85 -3.37
CA GLN A 875 6.23 -5.49 -3.21
C GLN A 875 6.02 -4.37 -2.18
N ARG A 876 6.77 -4.38 -1.07
CA ARG A 876 6.76 -3.31 -0.05
C ARG A 876 7.29 -2.01 -0.62
N ILE A 877 8.42 -2.03 -1.32
CA ILE A 877 8.98 -0.84 -2.00
C ILE A 877 7.99 -0.31 -3.03
N GLY A 878 7.37 -1.19 -3.82
CA GLY A 878 6.35 -0.86 -4.80
C GLY A 878 5.05 -0.28 -4.23
N ARG A 879 4.89 -0.16 -2.90
CA ARG A 879 3.81 0.63 -2.28
C ARG A 879 4.05 2.13 -2.46
N ILE A 880 5.31 2.54 -2.48
CA ILE A 880 5.75 3.92 -2.68
C ILE A 880 6.31 4.12 -4.09
N ASP A 881 7.03 3.13 -4.61
CA ASP A 881 7.64 3.24 -5.92
C ASP A 881 6.66 2.85 -7.03
N ARG A 882 5.94 3.83 -7.58
CA ARG A 882 4.94 3.66 -8.66
C ARG A 882 5.02 4.76 -9.69
N LEU A 883 4.41 4.53 -10.85
CA LEU A 883 4.17 5.60 -11.83
C LEU A 883 3.44 6.77 -11.14
N GLY A 884 4.00 7.98 -11.28
CA GLY A 884 3.49 9.18 -10.61
C GLY A 884 3.77 9.26 -9.10
N SER A 885 4.75 8.52 -8.58
CA SER A 885 5.24 8.66 -7.19
C SER A 885 5.84 10.04 -6.92
N LEU A 886 5.99 10.41 -5.65
CA LEU A 886 6.65 11.65 -5.24
C LEU A 886 8.06 11.75 -5.86
N THR A 887 8.87 10.70 -5.74
CA THR A 887 10.21 10.64 -6.32
C THR A 887 10.19 10.82 -7.84
N SER A 888 9.28 10.13 -8.54
CA SER A 888 9.13 10.26 -9.99
C SER A 888 8.77 11.69 -10.41
N ARG A 889 7.84 12.35 -9.70
CA ARG A 889 7.43 13.74 -9.98
C ARG A 889 8.54 14.74 -9.72
N LEU A 890 9.28 14.59 -8.61
CA LEU A 890 10.37 15.50 -8.26
C LEU A 890 11.56 15.37 -9.21
N ARG A 891 11.92 14.15 -9.63
CA ARG A 891 13.00 13.92 -10.60
C ARG A 891 12.69 14.49 -11.98
N LYS A 892 11.44 14.39 -12.44
CA LYS A 892 11.00 15.05 -13.68
C LYS A 892 11.20 16.57 -13.66
N ASN A 893 11.10 17.18 -12.49
CA ASN A 893 11.33 18.62 -12.31
C ASN A 893 12.82 18.97 -12.10
N GLY A 894 13.74 18.05 -12.41
CA GLY A 894 15.20 18.26 -12.33
C GLY A 894 15.81 18.03 -10.95
N SER A 895 15.07 17.46 -9.99
CA SER A 895 15.60 17.18 -8.65
C SER A 895 16.36 15.84 -8.60
N ASP A 896 17.54 15.80 -7.98
CA ASP A 896 18.28 14.53 -7.76
C ASP A 896 17.82 13.79 -6.49
N ILE A 897 16.50 13.78 -6.25
CA ILE A 897 15.94 13.11 -5.07
C ILE A 897 15.87 11.61 -5.29
N THR A 898 16.16 10.86 -4.23
CA THR A 898 16.06 9.41 -4.17
C THR A 898 14.82 8.94 -3.40
N LEU A 899 14.40 7.72 -3.71
CA LEU A 899 13.58 6.87 -2.84
C LEU A 899 14.51 6.20 -1.84
N ASP A 900 14.37 6.53 -0.57
CA ASP A 900 15.24 6.01 0.48
C ASP A 900 14.66 4.69 1.00
N VAL A 901 15.40 3.59 0.79
CA VAL A 901 15.03 2.23 1.20
C VAL A 901 15.98 1.79 2.31
N LEU A 902 15.54 1.91 3.56
CA LEU A 902 16.38 1.73 4.73
C LEU A 902 16.25 0.32 5.32
N TYR A 903 17.39 -0.29 5.62
CA TYR A 903 17.50 -1.61 6.26
C TYR A 903 18.29 -1.47 7.56
N PRO A 904 17.63 -1.17 8.69
CA PRO A 904 18.26 -1.26 10.00
C PRO A 904 18.67 -2.71 10.27
N VAL A 905 19.95 -2.93 10.60
CA VAL A 905 20.55 -4.25 10.80
C VAL A 905 21.41 -4.23 12.05
N ILE A 906 21.07 -5.06 13.04
CA ILE A 906 21.89 -5.18 14.26
C ILE A 906 23.15 -6.01 13.96
N ARG A 907 24.34 -5.40 14.09
CA ARG A 907 25.63 -6.03 13.78
C ARG A 907 25.91 -7.25 14.65
N GLY A 908 26.50 -8.28 14.05
CA GLY A 908 26.93 -9.48 14.79
C GLY A 908 25.79 -10.37 15.30
N THR A 909 24.57 -10.16 14.80
CA THR A 909 23.38 -10.95 15.15
C THR A 909 22.81 -11.67 13.93
N ILE A 910 21.80 -12.52 14.17
CA ILE A 910 21.03 -13.18 13.11
C ILE A 910 20.42 -12.20 12.08
N ASP A 911 20.17 -10.93 12.47
CA ASP A 911 19.64 -9.88 11.57
C ASP A 911 20.58 -9.61 10.39
N GLU A 912 21.90 -9.60 10.65
CA GLU A 912 22.90 -9.41 9.61
C GLU A 912 22.96 -10.59 8.65
N ARG A 913 22.82 -11.82 9.16
CA ARG A 913 22.74 -13.03 8.32
C ARG A 913 21.48 -13.03 7.45
N LEU A 914 20.35 -12.60 8.00
CA LEU A 914 19.09 -12.43 7.29
C LEU A 914 19.26 -11.43 6.13
N PHE A 915 19.81 -10.24 6.41
CA PHE A 915 20.08 -9.24 5.39
C PHE A 915 20.93 -9.79 4.24
N ARG A 916 22.05 -10.45 4.56
CA ARG A 916 22.93 -11.06 3.55
C ARG A 916 22.18 -12.08 2.68
N THR A 917 21.44 -12.99 3.32
CA THR A 917 20.67 -14.04 2.62
C THR A 917 19.63 -13.43 1.67
N VAL A 918 18.88 -12.43 2.12
CA VAL A 918 17.84 -11.77 1.33
C VAL A 918 18.46 -11.03 0.15
N LYS A 919 19.54 -10.26 0.38
CA LYS A 919 20.25 -9.55 -0.69
C LYS A 919 20.86 -10.50 -1.73
N THR A 920 21.41 -11.65 -1.31
CA THR A 920 21.89 -12.66 -2.27
C THR A 920 20.76 -13.25 -3.12
N ARG A 921 19.58 -13.48 -2.54
CA ARG A 921 18.41 -13.93 -3.31
C ARG A 921 17.88 -12.85 -4.25
N GLU A 922 17.87 -11.59 -3.81
CA GLU A 922 17.50 -10.42 -4.62
C GLU A 922 18.40 -10.30 -5.85
N LYS A 923 19.73 -10.50 -5.69
CA LYS A 923 20.69 -10.53 -6.81
C LYS A 923 20.24 -11.43 -7.95
N TRP A 924 19.89 -12.68 -7.64
CA TRP A 924 19.48 -13.66 -8.65
C TRP A 924 18.12 -13.36 -9.25
N LEU A 925 17.20 -12.84 -8.43
CA LEU A 925 15.90 -12.40 -8.91
C LEU A 925 16.04 -11.26 -9.91
N GLU A 926 16.82 -10.23 -9.61
CA GLU A 926 17.00 -9.10 -10.51
C GLU A 926 17.76 -9.48 -11.78
N PHE A 927 18.85 -10.22 -11.65
CA PHE A 927 19.75 -10.48 -12.76
C PHE A 927 19.16 -11.41 -13.82
N LEU A 928 18.54 -12.52 -13.40
CA LEU A 928 17.86 -13.44 -14.33
C LEU A 928 16.65 -12.79 -15.01
N LEU A 929 16.12 -11.72 -14.41
CA LEU A 929 14.97 -10.97 -14.92
C LEU A 929 15.40 -9.64 -15.58
N GLY A 930 16.66 -9.55 -15.99
CA GLY A 930 17.18 -8.55 -16.93
C GLY A 930 17.88 -7.35 -16.33
N ALA A 931 18.00 -7.24 -15.00
CA ALA A 931 18.79 -6.17 -14.42
C ALA A 931 20.29 -6.42 -14.67
N PRO A 932 21.08 -5.38 -14.98
CA PRO A 932 22.52 -5.53 -15.17
C PRO A 932 23.22 -6.06 -13.90
N PRO A 933 24.33 -6.79 -14.00
CA PRO A 933 25.12 -7.17 -12.83
C PRO A 933 25.79 -5.95 -12.19
N ASN A 934 25.69 -5.83 -10.86
CA ASN A 934 26.42 -4.84 -10.06
C ASN A 934 27.00 -5.52 -8.82
N PHE A 935 28.34 -5.53 -8.67
CA PHE A 935 28.98 -6.18 -7.54
C PHE A 935 28.97 -5.35 -6.26
N SER A 936 28.91 -4.02 -6.34
CA SER A 936 28.90 -3.16 -5.15
C SER A 936 27.66 -3.39 -4.28
N ASP A 937 26.50 -3.57 -4.92
CA ASP A 937 25.20 -3.66 -4.23
C ASP A 937 25.05 -4.95 -3.42
N TYR A 938 25.89 -5.95 -3.71
CA TYR A 938 25.87 -7.26 -3.09
C TYR A 938 27.21 -7.63 -2.41
N SER A 939 28.10 -6.65 -2.21
CA SER A 939 29.28 -6.82 -1.37
C SER A 939 28.90 -6.67 0.10
N PHE A 940 29.33 -7.62 0.93
CA PHE A 940 29.09 -7.60 2.38
C PHE A 940 30.39 -7.40 3.18
N THR A 941 31.50 -7.20 2.48
CA THR A 941 32.82 -6.86 3.02
C THR A 941 33.01 -5.34 3.01
N ASP A 942 33.90 -4.83 3.85
CA ASP A 942 34.26 -3.40 3.85
C ASP A 942 35.09 -3.02 2.60
N GLU A 943 35.61 -4.02 1.87
CA GLU A 943 36.30 -3.84 0.60
C GLU A 943 35.31 -3.67 -0.55
N VAL A 944 35.51 -2.60 -1.32
CA VAL A 944 34.72 -2.30 -2.53
C VAL A 944 35.30 -3.11 -3.70
N PRO A 945 34.54 -4.02 -4.31
CA PRO A 945 35.03 -4.81 -5.44
C PRO A 945 35.31 -3.90 -6.65
N PRO A 946 36.26 -4.27 -7.54
CA PRO A 946 36.48 -3.52 -8.77
C PRO A 946 35.18 -3.41 -9.58
N PRO A 947 34.82 -2.21 -10.09
CA PRO A 947 33.57 -2.06 -10.81
C PRO A 947 33.61 -2.81 -12.15
N LEU A 948 32.52 -3.47 -12.51
CA LEU A 948 32.38 -4.09 -13.83
C LEU A 948 32.36 -3.02 -14.93
N PRO A 949 32.91 -3.30 -16.13
CA PRO A 949 32.70 -2.48 -17.31
C PRO A 949 31.21 -2.37 -17.64
N GLU A 950 30.72 -1.15 -17.94
CA GLU A 950 29.29 -0.92 -18.25
C GLU A 950 28.83 -1.77 -19.43
N LYS A 951 29.67 -1.89 -20.47
CA LYS A 951 29.39 -2.72 -21.65
C LYS A 951 29.30 -4.20 -21.32
N LEU A 952 30.19 -4.72 -20.46
CA LEU A 952 30.12 -6.11 -20.01
C LEU A 952 28.86 -6.35 -19.18
N SER A 953 28.51 -5.40 -18.32
CA SER A 953 27.29 -5.46 -17.51
C SER A 953 26.05 -5.53 -18.41
N ALA A 954 25.95 -4.65 -19.41
CA ALA A 954 24.88 -4.68 -20.40
C ALA A 954 24.87 -6.00 -21.22
N ASP A 955 26.04 -6.50 -21.65
CA ASP A 955 26.16 -7.74 -22.42
C ASP A 955 25.65 -8.97 -21.65
N LEU A 956 25.81 -9.00 -20.33
CA LEU A 956 25.37 -10.10 -19.47
C LEU A 956 23.90 -9.99 -19.04
N ALA A 957 23.28 -8.81 -19.11
CA ALA A 957 21.88 -8.59 -18.75
C ALA A 957 20.93 -9.30 -19.72
N VAL A 958 19.94 -10.06 -19.21
CA VAL A 958 18.95 -10.77 -20.03
C VAL A 958 17.90 -9.80 -20.59
N ASP A 959 17.65 -9.79 -21.89
CA ASP A 959 16.58 -8.93 -22.46
C ASP A 959 15.24 -9.67 -22.56
N LEU A 960 14.30 -9.29 -21.69
CA LEU A 960 12.92 -9.79 -21.67
C LEU A 960 11.89 -8.73 -22.09
N GLY A 961 12.35 -7.60 -22.62
CA GLY A 961 11.50 -6.50 -23.03
C GLY A 961 10.54 -6.87 -24.17
N PRO A 962 9.49 -6.06 -24.37
CA PRO A 962 8.46 -6.35 -25.38
C PRO A 962 8.94 -6.23 -26.83
N ARG A 963 10.09 -5.59 -27.08
CA ARG A 963 10.67 -5.35 -28.40
C ARG A 963 11.33 -6.60 -28.98
#